data_AF-B1ZRY6-F1
#
_entry.id   AF-B1ZRY6-F1
#
_cell.length_a   1.000
_cell.length_b   1.000
_cell.length_c   1.000
_cell.angle_alpha   90.00
_cell.angle_beta   90.00
_cell.angle_gamma   90.00
#
_symmetry.space_group_name_H-M   'P 1'
#
loop_
_entity.id
_entity.type
_entity.pdbx_description
1 polymer ?
#
loop_
_entity_poly.entity_id
_entity_poly.type
_entity_poly.pdbx_seq_one_letter_code
_entity_poly.pdbx_strand_id
1 'polypeptide(L)'
;MMSTTTTDLTRGDFTLPGEAGYEQLTLRLAKKWGADTIRDSDGTQLSPEIVQAGYDIYSTVCLVRSVQPWARENRDKLQQNFLMSYPVVAEKATTAITLLKGYFTEQFVVNFKDNPKRWWQVFDRATGKEVPARKWSANEKKGIVTVTDTEPGHSYTVNFLVFRIWEEISMYNHLTNDWGDREHLAAVDPMHPETQQVLLAFLEKWLREHPDTKVVRFTSMFYNFSWFWGADRATLRDVYSDWGDYEMTVSPRALKLFEKRYGYRLTSEDFVNGGLYNSTHNAPSRRYRDYMEFIHDFVIEFGRKCIDLVHQHEKKAYVFYDDHWIGVEPSSGRFGEFGFDGLIKCVFNAFEVRLCAHSKGVETHELRLHPYLFPTGLKGEPTFKDGGNPTLDAKNFWIDARRGIVRAPIDRIGLGGYLSLVEPFPDFQDYIEQLAKEFRLLKSFHASDRPWTAPFKVAVLTAWGDLRAWTCSGHFTPGVELYDVLESLAGLPLDVQFISFDDVVKAGVPRGVKVIVNCGRAGTAWSGGHYWSDPRVEATLTEWVRKGGALVGIGEPSALSQPGRNFRLAQVLGLDRDRGERIANGKYNYVAPAKNARGVEGVTEHFITADVAGALDFAKDVDGIFVLGGDTQVLAERAGEKSPKLATHAFGKGRSVYFSGFKVSHENTRLLHRAIVWAAAQESGWSVWSSSNVKTEATVFPKAGKLVVINNAGTDEETVVTLGDGKTTKRVKLEAHGIAILEV
;
A
#
# COMPACT_ATOMS: atom_id res chain seq x y z
N MET A 1 3.65 33.51 -29.29
CA MET A 1 2.31 33.73 -28.71
C MET A 1 2.06 32.60 -27.73
N MET A 2 2.21 32.85 -26.42
CA MET A 2 1.76 31.88 -25.42
C MET A 2 0.24 32.00 -25.38
N SER A 3 -0.44 30.96 -25.85
CA SER A 3 -1.89 30.81 -25.70
C SER A 3 -2.19 30.69 -24.21
N THR A 4 -2.65 31.78 -23.59
CA THR A 4 -3.32 31.75 -22.29
C THR A 4 -4.70 31.15 -22.50
N THR A 5 -4.76 29.83 -22.67
CA THR A 5 -6.02 29.10 -22.47
C THR A 5 -6.35 29.21 -20.99
N THR A 6 -7.34 30.03 -20.65
CA THR A 6 -7.99 30.03 -19.34
C THR A 6 -8.39 28.59 -19.02
N THR A 7 -7.83 28.01 -17.96
CA THR A 7 -8.15 26.64 -17.55
C THR A 7 -9.64 26.57 -17.19
N ASP A 8 -10.40 25.75 -17.91
CA ASP A 8 -11.80 25.48 -17.57
C ASP A 8 -11.85 24.65 -16.28
N LEU A 9 -12.35 25.25 -15.21
CA LEU A 9 -12.50 24.60 -13.90
C LEU A 9 -13.87 23.94 -13.73
N THR A 10 -14.75 24.04 -14.74
CA THR A 10 -16.15 23.62 -14.63
C THR A 10 -16.43 22.27 -15.26
N ARG A 11 -15.55 21.76 -16.14
CA ARG A 11 -15.72 20.48 -16.83
C ARG A 11 -14.39 19.76 -17.03
N GLY A 12 -14.45 18.44 -17.21
CA GLY A 12 -13.31 17.58 -17.49
C GLY A 12 -12.78 16.87 -16.25
N ASP A 13 -11.86 15.93 -16.44
CA ASP A 13 -11.08 15.30 -15.38
C ASP A 13 -11.90 14.61 -14.29
N PHE A 14 -13.13 14.19 -14.63
CA PHE A 14 -14.05 13.56 -13.70
C PHE A 14 -14.78 12.38 -14.33
N THR A 15 -14.57 11.20 -13.77
CA THR A 15 -15.26 9.95 -14.15
C THR A 15 -16.46 9.69 -13.24
N LEU A 16 -17.67 9.68 -13.81
CA LEU A 16 -18.93 9.46 -13.09
C LEU A 16 -19.45 8.02 -13.30
N PRO A 17 -19.94 7.31 -12.27
CA PRO A 17 -20.62 6.03 -12.46
C PRO A 17 -22.02 6.25 -13.04
N GLY A 18 -22.37 5.55 -14.11
CA GLY A 18 -23.67 5.60 -14.79
C GLY A 18 -24.45 4.32 -14.61
N GLU A 19 -25.77 4.44 -14.49
CA GLU A 19 -26.66 3.34 -14.12
C GLU A 19 -27.88 3.29 -15.06
N ALA A 20 -28.11 2.12 -15.69
CA ALA A 20 -29.30 1.92 -16.53
C ALA A 20 -30.58 2.02 -15.71
N GLY A 21 -31.60 2.67 -16.26
CA GLY A 21 -32.83 3.03 -15.55
C GLY A 21 -32.74 4.34 -14.76
N TYR A 22 -31.56 4.96 -14.69
CA TYR A 22 -31.30 6.25 -14.05
C TYR A 22 -30.61 7.24 -15.02
N GLU A 23 -30.99 7.22 -16.29
CA GLU A 23 -30.40 8.02 -17.36
C GLU A 23 -30.48 9.52 -17.06
N GLN A 24 -31.66 10.01 -16.68
CA GLN A 24 -31.87 11.44 -16.38
C GLN A 24 -31.02 11.90 -15.20
N LEU A 25 -30.92 11.07 -14.14
CA LEU A 25 -30.07 11.33 -12.99
C LEU A 25 -28.59 11.37 -13.41
N THR A 26 -28.15 10.39 -14.19
CA THR A 26 -26.78 10.27 -14.72
C THR A 26 -26.38 11.51 -15.50
N LEU A 27 -27.18 11.93 -16.49
CA LEU A 27 -26.86 13.08 -17.33
C LEU A 27 -26.95 14.41 -16.57
N ARG A 28 -27.89 14.54 -15.63
CA ARG A 28 -27.99 15.71 -14.74
C ARG A 28 -26.74 15.85 -13.87
N LEU A 29 -26.30 14.78 -13.22
CA LEU A 29 -25.13 14.79 -12.35
C LEU A 29 -23.82 14.89 -13.14
N ALA A 30 -23.73 14.28 -14.32
CA ALA A 30 -22.58 14.45 -15.21
C ALA A 30 -22.38 15.93 -15.58
N LYS A 31 -23.46 16.64 -15.91
CA LYS A 31 -23.39 18.09 -16.12
C LYS A 31 -23.03 18.86 -14.85
N LYS A 32 -23.65 18.53 -13.71
CA LYS A 32 -23.43 19.24 -12.42
C LYS A 32 -21.99 19.11 -11.93
N TRP A 33 -21.42 17.90 -11.95
CA TRP A 33 -20.06 17.64 -11.48
C TRP A 33 -19.00 17.94 -12.56
N GLY A 34 -19.43 18.26 -13.78
CA GLY A 34 -18.54 18.54 -14.90
C GLY A 34 -17.83 17.29 -15.43
N ALA A 35 -18.48 16.13 -15.36
CA ALA A 35 -17.93 14.89 -15.90
C ALA A 35 -17.70 15.01 -17.42
N ASP A 36 -16.63 14.38 -17.87
CA ASP A 36 -16.31 14.13 -19.27
C ASP A 36 -16.34 12.63 -19.60
N THR A 37 -16.36 11.79 -18.56
CA THR A 37 -16.35 10.34 -18.69
C THR A 37 -17.46 9.72 -17.85
N ILE A 38 -18.12 8.70 -18.41
CA ILE A 38 -19.10 7.86 -17.71
C ILE A 38 -18.62 6.41 -17.72
N ARG A 39 -18.70 5.75 -16.56
CA ARG A 39 -18.33 4.35 -16.35
C ARG A 39 -19.56 3.54 -15.92
N ASP A 40 -19.71 2.32 -16.43
CA ASP A 40 -20.78 1.40 -16.00
C ASP A 40 -20.77 1.13 -14.49
N SER A 41 -21.90 1.27 -13.79
CA SER A 41 -22.03 0.83 -12.40
C SER A 41 -21.79 -0.68 -12.27
N ASP A 42 -21.45 -1.14 -11.06
CA ASP A 42 -21.03 -2.54 -10.87
C ASP A 42 -22.14 -3.53 -11.23
N GLY A 43 -21.86 -4.37 -12.23
CA GLY A 43 -22.77 -5.40 -12.69
C GLY A 43 -23.89 -4.91 -13.62
N THR A 44 -23.85 -3.66 -14.09
CA THR A 44 -24.82 -3.10 -15.04
C THR A 44 -24.18 -2.87 -16.41
N GLN A 45 -25.01 -2.51 -17.40
CA GLN A 45 -24.56 -2.00 -18.69
C GLN A 45 -25.17 -0.62 -18.89
N LEU A 46 -24.43 0.31 -19.49
CA LEU A 46 -24.98 1.63 -19.81
C LEU A 46 -26.06 1.52 -20.89
N SER A 47 -27.11 2.30 -20.77
CA SER A 47 -28.16 2.36 -21.79
C SER A 47 -27.69 3.13 -23.03
N PRO A 48 -28.30 2.90 -24.21
CA PRO A 48 -27.97 3.64 -25.43
C PRO A 48 -28.04 5.16 -25.27
N GLU A 49 -28.96 5.66 -24.43
CA GLU A 49 -29.10 7.10 -24.14
C GLU A 49 -27.83 7.67 -23.50
N ILE A 50 -27.28 7.00 -22.48
CA ILE A 50 -26.05 7.43 -21.80
C ILE A 50 -24.86 7.34 -22.76
N VAL A 51 -24.76 6.23 -23.48
CA VAL A 51 -23.64 5.96 -24.39
C VAL A 51 -23.59 6.98 -25.54
N GLN A 52 -24.74 7.45 -26.01
CA GLN A 52 -24.85 8.42 -27.10
C GLN A 52 -24.89 9.88 -26.63
N ALA A 53 -24.81 10.14 -25.31
CA ALA A 53 -24.90 11.49 -24.75
C ALA A 53 -23.62 12.34 -24.94
N GLY A 54 -22.59 11.82 -25.62
CA GLY A 54 -21.38 12.55 -25.97
C GLY A 54 -20.33 12.64 -24.85
N TYR A 55 -20.36 11.71 -23.90
CA TYR A 55 -19.31 11.50 -22.91
C TYR A 55 -18.38 10.36 -23.34
N ASP A 56 -17.13 10.37 -22.89
CA ASP A 56 -16.25 9.22 -23.06
C ASP A 56 -16.75 8.06 -22.20
N ILE A 57 -16.74 6.85 -22.77
CA ILE A 57 -17.25 5.66 -22.08
C ILE A 57 -16.09 4.81 -21.57
N TYR A 58 -16.06 4.59 -20.27
CA TYR A 58 -15.21 3.61 -19.60
C TYR A 58 -15.98 2.31 -19.49
N SER A 59 -15.36 1.22 -19.90
CA SER A 59 -15.96 -0.11 -19.79
C SER A 59 -15.02 -1.06 -19.08
N THR A 60 -15.55 -1.72 -18.06
CA THR A 60 -14.77 -2.57 -17.17
C THR A 60 -14.64 -3.99 -17.71
N VAL A 61 -13.42 -4.56 -17.68
CA VAL A 61 -13.20 -5.97 -18.05
C VAL A 61 -12.24 -6.67 -17.08
N CYS A 62 -12.56 -7.91 -16.71
CA CYS A 62 -11.71 -8.79 -15.91
C CYS A 62 -11.49 -10.09 -16.68
N LEU A 63 -10.43 -10.13 -17.50
CA LEU A 63 -10.23 -11.17 -18.51
C LEU A 63 -10.29 -12.58 -17.95
N VAL A 64 -9.57 -12.84 -16.85
CA VAL A 64 -9.37 -14.20 -16.30
C VAL A 64 -10.65 -14.87 -15.81
N ARG A 65 -11.75 -14.13 -15.64
CA ARG A 65 -13.05 -14.69 -15.27
C ARG A 65 -14.13 -14.51 -16.33
N SER A 66 -13.78 -14.03 -17.52
CA SER A 66 -14.73 -13.77 -18.62
C SER A 66 -15.04 -14.98 -19.50
N VAL A 67 -14.38 -16.12 -19.28
CA VAL A 67 -14.45 -17.30 -20.16
C VAL A 67 -14.97 -18.55 -19.42
N GLN A 68 -16.00 -18.39 -18.59
CA GLN A 68 -16.53 -19.46 -17.73
C GLN A 68 -16.90 -20.76 -18.46
N PRO A 69 -17.55 -20.75 -19.65
CA PRO A 69 -17.80 -21.99 -20.39
C PRO A 69 -16.54 -22.81 -20.64
N TRP A 70 -15.45 -22.15 -21.05
CA TRP A 70 -14.18 -22.80 -21.27
C TRP A 70 -13.53 -23.25 -19.95
N ALA A 71 -13.63 -22.43 -18.89
CA ALA A 71 -13.10 -22.73 -17.56
C ALA A 71 -13.71 -24.02 -16.96
N ARG A 72 -15.01 -24.23 -17.15
CA ARG A 72 -15.72 -25.44 -16.69
C ARG A 72 -15.20 -26.73 -17.34
N GLU A 73 -14.84 -26.66 -18.61
CA GLU A 73 -14.28 -27.80 -19.36
C GLU A 73 -12.77 -27.98 -19.11
N ASN A 74 -12.07 -26.93 -18.68
CA ASN A 74 -10.62 -26.89 -18.53
C ASN A 74 -10.17 -26.66 -17.08
N ARG A 75 -10.76 -27.40 -16.13
CA ARG A 75 -10.50 -27.21 -14.69
C ARG A 75 -9.02 -27.38 -14.27
N ASP A 76 -8.21 -28.11 -15.04
CA ASP A 76 -6.75 -28.23 -14.84
C ASP A 76 -5.95 -26.96 -15.20
N LYS A 77 -6.60 -25.96 -15.80
CA LYS A 77 -6.01 -24.69 -16.23
C LYS A 77 -6.57 -23.50 -15.46
N LEU A 78 -7.21 -23.76 -14.32
CA LEU A 78 -7.57 -22.72 -13.35
C LEU A 78 -6.33 -22.29 -12.58
N GLN A 79 -6.39 -21.08 -12.02
CA GLN A 79 -5.34 -20.57 -11.15
C GLN A 79 -5.18 -21.46 -9.91
N GLN A 80 -3.96 -21.51 -9.40
CA GLN A 80 -3.55 -22.40 -8.31
C GLN A 80 -2.71 -21.64 -7.29
N ASN A 81 -2.51 -22.25 -6.13
CA ASN A 81 -1.58 -21.81 -5.11
C ASN A 81 -1.20 -22.98 -4.18
N PHE A 82 -0.14 -22.83 -3.37
CA PHE A 82 0.04 -23.72 -2.24
C PHE A 82 -0.78 -23.24 -1.04
N LEU A 83 -1.29 -24.18 -0.26
CA LEU A 83 -1.79 -23.97 1.09
C LEU A 83 -0.98 -24.81 2.07
N MET A 84 -0.83 -24.31 3.30
CA MET A 84 -0.37 -25.11 4.43
C MET A 84 -1.58 -25.71 5.15
N SER A 85 -1.58 -27.02 5.41
CA SER A 85 -2.57 -27.59 6.33
C SER A 85 -2.41 -26.98 7.72
N TYR A 86 -3.50 -26.91 8.49
CA TYR A 86 -3.36 -26.63 9.91
C TYR A 86 -2.43 -27.67 10.57
N PRO A 87 -1.59 -27.27 11.54
CA PRO A 87 -0.67 -28.20 12.18
C PRO A 87 -1.40 -29.29 12.95
N VAL A 88 -0.94 -30.54 12.82
CA VAL A 88 -1.46 -31.69 13.56
C VAL A 88 -0.37 -32.24 14.48
N VAL A 89 -0.63 -32.24 15.79
CA VAL A 89 0.26 -32.87 16.76
C VAL A 89 0.10 -34.38 16.67
N ALA A 90 1.19 -35.11 16.48
CA ALA A 90 1.18 -36.55 16.41
C ALA A 90 0.95 -37.16 17.80
N GLU A 91 -0.02 -38.06 17.93
CA GLU A 91 -0.25 -38.84 19.17
C GLU A 91 0.51 -40.17 19.16
N LYS A 92 0.90 -40.65 17.98
CA LYS A 92 1.52 -41.95 17.73
C LYS A 92 2.41 -41.90 16.50
N ALA A 93 3.01 -43.03 16.13
CA ALA A 93 3.89 -43.18 14.96
C ALA A 93 3.22 -43.02 13.59
N THR A 94 1.91 -42.79 13.53
CA THR A 94 1.18 -42.50 12.29
C THR A 94 0.15 -41.40 12.53
N THR A 95 0.22 -40.34 11.75
CA THR A 95 -0.68 -39.18 11.82
C THR A 95 -1.36 -38.95 10.47
N ALA A 96 -2.68 -38.73 10.50
CA ALA A 96 -3.46 -38.34 9.33
C ALA A 96 -3.75 -36.83 9.39
N ILE A 97 -3.52 -36.14 8.28
CA ILE A 97 -3.71 -34.69 8.15
C ILE A 97 -4.76 -34.45 7.07
N THR A 98 -5.89 -33.83 7.43
CA THR A 98 -6.93 -33.41 6.49
C THR A 98 -6.52 -32.09 5.84
N LEU A 99 -6.42 -32.08 4.51
CA LEU A 99 -5.77 -31.00 3.76
C LEU A 99 -6.53 -29.67 3.86
N LEU A 100 -7.81 -29.65 3.45
CA LEU A 100 -8.64 -28.43 3.45
C LEU A 100 -9.33 -28.14 4.79
N LYS A 101 -8.95 -28.82 5.87
CA LYS A 101 -9.55 -28.54 7.19
C LYS A 101 -9.30 -27.08 7.56
N GLY A 102 -10.36 -26.33 7.83
CA GLY A 102 -10.31 -24.92 8.21
C GLY A 102 -10.34 -23.92 7.05
N TYR A 103 -10.25 -24.38 5.79
CA TYR A 103 -10.33 -23.55 4.59
C TYR A 103 -11.75 -23.55 3.99
N PHE A 104 -12.11 -22.45 3.32
CA PHE A 104 -13.39 -22.36 2.61
C PHE A 104 -13.38 -23.23 1.36
N THR A 105 -14.14 -24.34 1.39
CA THR A 105 -14.11 -25.37 0.33
C THR A 105 -14.84 -24.97 -0.94
N GLU A 106 -15.56 -23.84 -0.95
CA GLU A 106 -16.09 -23.27 -2.20
C GLU A 106 -15.05 -22.40 -2.92
N GLN A 107 -14.00 -21.95 -2.24
CA GLN A 107 -12.87 -21.26 -2.86
C GLN A 107 -11.88 -22.26 -3.48
N PHE A 108 -11.64 -23.39 -2.80
CA PHE A 108 -10.52 -24.30 -3.12
C PHE A 108 -10.94 -25.75 -3.33
N VAL A 109 -10.26 -26.41 -4.27
CA VAL A 109 -10.23 -27.88 -4.40
C VAL A 109 -8.80 -28.37 -4.51
N VAL A 110 -8.46 -29.46 -3.83
CA VAL A 110 -7.09 -30.02 -3.85
C VAL A 110 -6.71 -30.50 -5.24
N ASN A 111 -5.51 -30.13 -5.71
CA ASN A 111 -4.97 -30.61 -6.97
C ASN A 111 -4.33 -32.00 -6.80
N PHE A 112 -5.10 -33.05 -7.10
CA PHE A 112 -4.61 -34.43 -7.24
C PHE A 112 -4.26 -34.81 -8.69
N LYS A 113 -4.51 -33.93 -9.67
CA LYS A 113 -4.13 -34.15 -11.08
C LYS A 113 -2.61 -34.12 -11.26
N ASP A 114 -1.94 -33.19 -10.57
CA ASP A 114 -0.49 -33.14 -10.51
C ASP A 114 0.06 -34.01 -9.38
N ASN A 115 1.19 -34.68 -9.64
CA ASN A 115 1.77 -35.63 -8.70
C ASN A 115 2.11 -34.98 -7.33
N PRO A 116 1.45 -35.37 -6.23
CA PRO A 116 1.74 -34.85 -4.89
C PRO A 116 3.20 -35.04 -4.49
N LYS A 117 3.81 -36.18 -4.82
CA LYS A 117 5.22 -36.47 -4.48
C LYS A 117 6.22 -35.56 -5.17
N ARG A 118 5.80 -34.92 -6.26
CA ARG A 118 6.61 -33.92 -6.92
C ARG A 118 6.45 -32.59 -6.21
N TRP A 119 5.23 -32.12 -6.01
CA TRP A 119 4.97 -30.71 -5.68
C TRP A 119 4.73 -30.41 -4.21
N TRP A 120 4.25 -31.38 -3.45
CA TRP A 120 3.91 -31.18 -2.04
C TRP A 120 5.08 -31.54 -1.15
N GLN A 121 5.13 -30.91 0.01
CA GLN A 121 6.12 -31.21 1.06
C GLN A 121 5.38 -31.42 2.37
N VAL A 122 5.92 -32.31 3.20
CA VAL A 122 5.42 -32.57 4.55
C VAL A 122 6.52 -32.15 5.50
N PHE A 123 6.21 -31.41 6.55
CA PHE A 123 7.21 -30.94 7.51
C PHE A 123 6.88 -31.41 8.92
N ASP A 124 7.92 -31.87 9.60
CA ASP A 124 7.96 -31.91 11.06
C ASP A 124 8.32 -30.49 11.52
N ARG A 125 7.31 -29.74 11.97
CA ARG A 125 7.46 -28.34 12.39
C ARG A 125 8.15 -28.20 13.74
N ALA A 126 8.25 -29.26 14.55
CA ALA A 126 9.01 -29.22 15.79
C ALA A 126 10.53 -29.23 15.52
N THR A 127 10.97 -29.93 14.48
CA THR A 127 12.39 -29.99 14.09
C THR A 127 12.76 -29.11 12.91
N GLY A 128 11.77 -28.56 12.20
CA GLY A 128 11.94 -27.80 10.96
C GLY A 128 12.35 -28.64 9.75
N LYS A 129 12.32 -29.98 9.85
CA LYS A 129 12.81 -30.89 8.80
C LYS A 129 11.67 -31.35 7.89
N GLU A 130 11.96 -31.43 6.59
CA GLU A 130 11.07 -32.08 5.63
C GLU A 130 11.01 -33.60 5.90
N VAL A 131 9.80 -34.14 5.94
CA VAL A 131 9.54 -35.57 6.06
C VAL A 131 9.80 -36.25 4.71
N PRO A 132 10.66 -37.27 4.64
CA PRO A 132 10.98 -37.95 3.39
C PRO A 132 9.74 -38.44 2.64
N ALA A 133 9.74 -38.28 1.31
CA ALA A 133 8.62 -38.67 0.44
C ALA A 133 8.11 -40.11 0.64
N ARG A 134 8.97 -41.06 1.05
CA ARG A 134 8.58 -42.44 1.33
C ARG A 134 7.75 -42.63 2.62
N LYS A 135 7.78 -41.66 3.53
CA LYS A 135 7.14 -41.72 4.86
C LYS A 135 5.77 -41.05 4.90
N TRP A 136 5.19 -40.74 3.75
CA TRP A 136 3.82 -40.25 3.70
C TRP A 136 3.10 -40.74 2.45
N SER A 137 1.77 -40.68 2.43
CA SER A 137 0.96 -40.98 1.26
C SER A 137 -0.29 -40.10 1.24
N ALA A 138 -0.71 -39.66 0.05
CA ALA A 138 -1.91 -38.85 -0.12
C ALA A 138 -3.08 -39.74 -0.55
N ASN A 139 -4.26 -39.49 0.01
CA ASN A 139 -5.50 -40.19 -0.32
C ASN A 139 -6.53 -39.19 -0.85
N GLU A 140 -6.71 -39.18 -2.17
CA GLU A 140 -7.63 -38.29 -2.87
C GLU A 140 -9.07 -38.42 -2.37
N LYS A 141 -9.59 -39.65 -2.27
CA LYS A 141 -10.97 -39.92 -1.85
C LYS A 141 -11.30 -39.37 -0.47
N LYS A 142 -10.31 -39.33 0.42
CA LYS A 142 -10.46 -38.82 1.80
C LYS A 142 -9.99 -37.37 1.97
N GLY A 143 -9.27 -36.80 1.00
CA GLY A 143 -8.65 -35.48 1.14
C GLY A 143 -7.62 -35.40 2.27
N ILE A 144 -6.88 -36.49 2.52
CA ILE A 144 -5.91 -36.58 3.63
C ILE A 144 -4.51 -36.95 3.13
N VAL A 145 -3.50 -36.60 3.92
CA VAL A 145 -2.16 -37.20 3.87
C VAL A 145 -1.92 -37.98 5.15
N THR A 146 -1.47 -39.22 5.02
CA THR A 146 -1.00 -40.03 6.15
C THR A 146 0.52 -39.98 6.21
N VAL A 147 1.07 -39.61 7.36
CA VAL A 147 2.50 -39.58 7.66
C VAL A 147 2.82 -40.73 8.60
N THR A 148 3.87 -41.49 8.31
CA THR A 148 4.34 -42.65 9.11
C THR A 148 5.70 -42.34 9.74
N ASP A 149 6.01 -43.06 10.81
CA ASP A 149 7.17 -42.82 11.68
C ASP A 149 7.20 -41.39 12.23
N THR A 150 6.03 -40.88 12.65
CA THR A 150 5.93 -39.59 13.34
C THR A 150 6.37 -39.71 14.80
N GLU A 151 6.97 -38.66 15.33
CA GLU A 151 7.35 -38.59 16.76
C GLU A 151 6.15 -38.05 17.56
N PRO A 152 5.65 -38.79 18.57
CA PRO A 152 4.57 -38.29 19.42
C PRO A 152 4.93 -36.95 20.09
N GLY A 153 4.00 -36.00 20.05
CA GLY A 153 4.19 -34.63 20.53
C GLY A 153 4.76 -33.64 19.50
N HIS A 154 5.32 -34.13 18.39
CA HIS A 154 5.74 -33.25 17.29
C HIS A 154 4.53 -32.80 16.47
N SER A 155 4.64 -31.60 15.89
CA SER A 155 3.62 -31.02 15.01
C SER A 155 3.98 -31.22 13.55
N TYR A 156 3.02 -31.67 12.74
CA TYR A 156 3.21 -31.94 11.32
C TYR A 156 2.27 -31.11 10.46
N THR A 157 2.77 -30.63 9.32
CA THR A 157 1.97 -29.92 8.30
C THR A 157 2.24 -30.47 6.92
N VAL A 158 1.31 -30.24 5.99
CA VAL A 158 1.46 -30.50 4.56
C VAL A 158 1.33 -29.19 3.82
N ASN A 159 2.27 -28.90 2.93
CA ASN A 159 2.12 -27.87 1.91
C ASN A 159 1.60 -28.54 0.64
N PHE A 160 0.41 -28.17 0.18
CA PHE A 160 -0.29 -28.84 -0.91
C PHE A 160 -0.87 -27.85 -1.92
N LEU A 161 -0.97 -28.28 -3.18
CA LEU A 161 -1.56 -27.48 -4.25
C LEU A 161 -3.08 -27.56 -4.25
N VAL A 162 -3.71 -26.42 -4.54
CA VAL A 162 -5.14 -26.31 -4.76
C VAL A 162 -5.42 -25.59 -6.09
N PHE A 163 -6.52 -25.96 -6.73
CA PHE A 163 -7.16 -25.10 -7.74
C PHE A 163 -8.08 -24.11 -7.02
N ARG A 164 -8.08 -22.87 -7.51
CA ARG A 164 -8.99 -21.79 -7.11
C ARG A 164 -10.23 -21.88 -7.99
N ILE A 165 -11.34 -22.31 -7.41
CA ILE A 165 -12.60 -22.56 -8.13
C ILE A 165 -13.61 -21.43 -7.98
N TRP A 166 -13.30 -20.44 -7.15
CA TRP A 166 -14.04 -19.18 -7.06
C TRP A 166 -13.04 -18.04 -6.87
N GLU A 167 -13.02 -17.11 -7.82
CA GLU A 167 -12.15 -15.92 -7.82
C GLU A 167 -12.55 -14.97 -6.69
N GLU A 168 -11.57 -14.40 -5.99
CA GLU A 168 -11.74 -13.82 -4.65
C GLU A 168 -12.54 -12.51 -4.65
N ILE A 169 -12.36 -11.65 -5.65
CA ILE A 169 -13.13 -10.40 -5.77
C ILE A 169 -14.57 -10.71 -6.14
N SER A 170 -14.80 -11.62 -7.09
CA SER A 170 -16.14 -12.10 -7.41
C SER A 170 -16.80 -12.78 -6.22
N MET A 171 -16.06 -13.57 -5.44
CA MET A 171 -16.54 -14.24 -4.24
C MET A 171 -16.90 -13.23 -3.15
N TYR A 172 -16.02 -12.29 -2.85
CA TYR A 172 -16.27 -11.21 -1.90
C TYR A 172 -17.53 -10.44 -2.28
N ASN A 173 -17.63 -9.97 -3.52
CA ASN A 173 -18.79 -9.20 -3.98
C ASN A 173 -20.09 -10.00 -3.93
N HIS A 174 -20.05 -11.28 -4.31
CA HIS A 174 -21.22 -12.17 -4.27
C HIS A 174 -21.75 -12.35 -2.86
N LEU A 175 -20.84 -12.59 -1.90
CA LEU A 175 -21.18 -12.82 -0.51
C LEU A 175 -21.58 -11.54 0.23
N THR A 176 -20.94 -10.41 -0.09
CA THR A 176 -21.24 -9.10 0.52
C THR A 176 -22.57 -8.52 0.05
N ASN A 177 -22.90 -8.71 -1.24
CA ASN A 177 -24.13 -8.17 -1.83
C ASN A 177 -25.28 -9.21 -1.91
N ASP A 178 -25.08 -10.41 -1.35
CA ASP A 178 -26.05 -11.51 -1.36
C ASP A 178 -26.63 -11.79 -2.76
N TRP A 179 -25.76 -12.06 -3.74
CA TRP A 179 -26.18 -12.32 -5.13
C TRP A 179 -26.90 -13.67 -5.34
N GLY A 180 -27.23 -14.41 -4.28
CA GLY A 180 -27.99 -15.65 -4.33
C GLY A 180 -27.35 -16.71 -5.23
N ASP A 181 -28.10 -17.22 -6.19
CA ASP A 181 -27.70 -18.32 -7.09
C ASP A 181 -26.87 -17.86 -8.32
N ARG A 182 -26.38 -16.61 -8.33
CA ARG A 182 -25.52 -16.13 -9.42
C ARG A 182 -24.27 -17.03 -9.55
N GLU A 183 -23.87 -17.33 -10.79
CA GLU A 183 -22.74 -18.24 -11.05
C GLU A 183 -21.45 -17.77 -10.34
N HIS A 184 -20.80 -18.69 -9.61
CA HIS A 184 -19.48 -18.48 -9.03
C HIS A 184 -18.42 -18.50 -10.13
N LEU A 185 -17.70 -17.40 -10.29
CA LEU A 185 -16.76 -17.23 -11.38
C LEU A 185 -15.39 -17.75 -10.98
N ALA A 186 -14.85 -18.72 -11.72
CA ALA A 186 -13.47 -19.19 -11.56
C ALA A 186 -12.49 -18.34 -12.38
N ALA A 187 -11.24 -18.25 -11.94
CA ALA A 187 -10.17 -17.59 -12.70
C ALA A 187 -9.32 -18.60 -13.47
N VAL A 188 -9.18 -18.40 -14.79
CA VAL A 188 -8.28 -19.19 -15.64
C VAL A 188 -6.84 -18.71 -15.53
N ASP A 189 -5.86 -19.62 -15.63
CA ASP A 189 -4.44 -19.30 -15.55
C ASP A 189 -3.84 -19.03 -16.95
N PRO A 190 -3.47 -17.78 -17.28
CA PRO A 190 -2.89 -17.45 -18.58
C PRO A 190 -1.46 -17.98 -18.75
N MET A 191 -0.85 -18.61 -17.74
CA MET A 191 0.41 -19.32 -17.91
C MET A 191 0.31 -20.43 -18.97
N HIS A 192 -0.91 -20.93 -19.24
CA HIS A 192 -1.21 -21.89 -20.30
C HIS A 192 -1.47 -21.18 -21.65
N PRO A 193 -0.76 -21.55 -22.73
CA PRO A 193 -0.95 -20.96 -24.06
C PRO A 193 -2.38 -21.08 -24.59
N GLU A 194 -3.07 -22.19 -24.29
CA GLU A 194 -4.46 -22.42 -24.66
C GLU A 194 -5.38 -21.41 -23.96
N THR A 195 -5.13 -21.11 -22.68
CA THR A 195 -5.85 -20.05 -21.96
C THR A 195 -5.60 -18.69 -22.60
N GLN A 196 -4.36 -18.37 -22.98
CA GLN A 196 -4.03 -17.10 -23.65
C GLN A 196 -4.83 -16.91 -24.95
N GLN A 197 -4.92 -17.96 -25.77
CA GLN A 197 -5.68 -17.91 -27.02
C GLN A 197 -7.15 -17.59 -26.78
N VAL A 198 -7.77 -18.23 -25.79
CA VAL A 198 -9.19 -18.04 -25.47
C VAL A 198 -9.44 -16.66 -24.85
N LEU A 199 -8.53 -16.17 -24.00
CA LEU A 199 -8.62 -14.81 -23.44
C LEU A 199 -8.48 -13.73 -24.50
N LEU A 200 -7.54 -13.87 -25.44
CA LEU A 200 -7.38 -12.93 -26.55
C LEU A 200 -8.57 -12.98 -27.51
N ALA A 201 -9.10 -14.17 -27.81
CA ALA A 201 -10.30 -14.31 -28.62
C ALA A 201 -11.54 -13.70 -27.95
N PHE A 202 -11.67 -13.86 -26.62
CA PHE A 202 -12.69 -13.17 -25.85
C PHE A 202 -12.54 -11.65 -25.94
N LEU A 203 -11.34 -11.13 -25.69
CA LEU A 203 -11.08 -9.69 -25.72
C LEU A 203 -11.35 -9.10 -27.11
N GLU A 204 -10.90 -9.76 -28.18
CA GLU A 204 -11.17 -9.35 -29.57
C GLU A 204 -12.67 -9.25 -29.85
N LYS A 205 -13.43 -10.28 -29.45
CA LYS A 205 -14.89 -10.29 -29.59
C LYS A 205 -15.52 -9.16 -28.77
N TRP A 206 -15.12 -9.01 -27.51
CA TRP A 206 -15.63 -7.99 -26.61
C TRP A 206 -15.37 -6.59 -27.16
N LEU A 207 -14.19 -6.30 -27.69
CA LEU A 207 -13.84 -5.00 -28.28
C LEU A 207 -14.76 -4.64 -29.46
N ARG A 208 -15.09 -5.61 -30.32
CA ARG A 208 -16.02 -5.42 -31.45
C ARG A 208 -17.46 -5.19 -30.99
N GLU A 209 -17.87 -5.85 -29.91
CA GLU A 209 -19.22 -5.74 -29.35
C GLU A 209 -19.42 -4.46 -28.53
N HIS A 210 -18.34 -3.73 -28.21
CA HIS A 210 -18.37 -2.48 -27.45
C HIS A 210 -17.77 -1.31 -28.25
N PRO A 211 -18.38 -0.93 -29.40
CA PRO A 211 -17.83 0.09 -30.30
C PRO A 211 -17.71 1.46 -29.62
N ASP A 212 -18.62 1.79 -28.70
CA ASP A 212 -18.67 3.10 -28.05
C ASP A 212 -17.66 3.27 -26.89
N THR A 213 -17.08 2.18 -26.40
CA THR A 213 -16.03 2.24 -25.37
C THR A 213 -14.83 3.05 -25.88
N LYS A 214 -14.43 4.07 -25.11
CA LYS A 214 -13.21 4.85 -25.37
C LYS A 214 -12.04 4.36 -24.54
N VAL A 215 -12.30 3.93 -23.31
CA VAL A 215 -11.28 3.39 -22.41
C VAL A 215 -11.71 2.03 -21.90
N VAL A 216 -10.86 1.04 -22.15
CA VAL A 216 -10.95 -0.30 -21.56
C VAL A 216 -10.28 -0.24 -20.20
N ARG A 217 -11.09 -0.35 -19.14
CA ARG A 217 -10.63 -0.41 -17.76
C ARG A 217 -10.39 -1.87 -17.37
N PHE A 218 -9.16 -2.32 -17.46
CA PHE A 218 -8.74 -3.61 -16.91
C PHE A 218 -8.90 -3.58 -15.38
N THR A 219 -9.70 -4.50 -14.84
CA THR A 219 -9.99 -4.62 -13.39
C THR A 219 -9.74 -6.06 -12.93
N SER A 220 -8.50 -6.49 -12.81
CA SER A 220 -7.27 -5.80 -13.21
C SER A 220 -6.62 -6.60 -14.34
N MET A 221 -5.43 -7.17 -14.14
CA MET A 221 -4.82 -8.07 -15.11
C MET A 221 -5.14 -9.53 -14.83
N PHE A 222 -4.19 -10.29 -14.27
CA PHE A 222 -4.27 -11.74 -14.29
C PHE A 222 -4.32 -12.37 -12.90
N TYR A 223 -3.48 -11.93 -11.97
CA TYR A 223 -3.33 -12.59 -10.68
C TYR A 223 -3.76 -11.66 -9.55
N ASN A 224 -4.68 -12.16 -8.73
CA ASN A 224 -5.12 -11.50 -7.51
C ASN A 224 -4.07 -11.61 -6.41
N PHE A 225 -4.15 -10.70 -5.46
CA PHE A 225 -3.38 -10.80 -4.24
C PHE A 225 -3.82 -12.00 -3.40
N SER A 226 -2.94 -12.45 -2.51
CA SER A 226 -3.22 -13.60 -1.66
C SER A 226 -4.36 -13.31 -0.70
N TRP A 227 -5.44 -14.08 -0.79
CA TRP A 227 -6.59 -14.00 0.12
C TRP A 227 -7.24 -15.37 0.34
N PHE A 228 -6.84 -16.07 1.39
CA PHE A 228 -7.35 -17.41 1.72
C PHE A 228 -8.48 -17.32 2.73
N TRP A 229 -9.68 -17.74 2.34
CA TRP A 229 -10.83 -17.70 3.24
C TRP A 229 -10.91 -18.94 4.12
N GLY A 230 -11.33 -18.73 5.36
CA GLY A 230 -11.57 -19.79 6.33
C GLY A 230 -12.97 -20.38 6.20
N ALA A 231 -13.12 -21.62 6.66
CA ALA A 231 -14.40 -22.33 6.61
C ALA A 231 -15.50 -21.68 7.47
N ASP A 232 -15.11 -20.97 8.54
CA ASP A 232 -16.02 -20.24 9.42
C ASP A 232 -15.73 -18.73 9.35
N ARG A 233 -16.53 -18.02 8.56
CA ARG A 233 -16.40 -16.58 8.33
C ARG A 233 -16.67 -15.74 9.57
N ALA A 234 -17.42 -16.27 10.55
CA ALA A 234 -17.75 -15.52 11.77
C ALA A 234 -16.58 -15.50 12.76
N THR A 235 -15.75 -16.56 12.77
CA THR A 235 -14.62 -16.68 13.72
C THR A 235 -13.26 -16.44 13.06
N LEU A 236 -13.09 -16.84 11.79
CA LEU A 236 -11.85 -16.67 11.03
C LEU A 236 -12.17 -16.57 9.53
N ARG A 237 -12.58 -15.39 9.06
CA ARG A 237 -12.78 -15.14 7.63
C ARG A 237 -11.49 -15.25 6.85
N ASP A 238 -10.44 -14.56 7.28
CA ASP A 238 -9.18 -14.47 6.54
C ASP A 238 -8.14 -15.38 7.21
N VAL A 239 -7.86 -16.54 6.62
CA VAL A 239 -6.76 -17.42 7.07
C VAL A 239 -5.41 -16.76 6.76
N TYR A 240 -5.31 -16.09 5.61
CA TYR A 240 -4.17 -15.28 5.21
C TYR A 240 -4.61 -14.24 4.18
N SER A 241 -4.13 -13.00 4.32
CA SER A 241 -4.31 -11.96 3.31
C SER A 241 -3.07 -11.07 3.23
N ASP A 242 -2.56 -10.86 2.02
CA ASP A 242 -1.49 -9.91 1.75
C ASP A 242 -1.63 -9.41 0.30
N TRP A 243 -1.75 -8.08 0.17
CA TRP A 243 -2.05 -7.39 -1.08
C TRP A 243 -0.87 -7.33 -2.06
N GLY A 244 0.35 -7.68 -1.64
CA GLY A 244 1.55 -7.64 -2.49
C GLY A 244 2.25 -8.99 -2.66
N ASP A 245 1.65 -10.07 -2.14
CA ASP A 245 2.17 -11.44 -2.21
C ASP A 245 1.78 -12.17 -3.51
N TYR A 246 2.63 -13.11 -3.93
CA TYR A 246 2.61 -13.83 -5.20
C TYR A 246 2.13 -15.29 -5.07
N GLU A 247 1.72 -15.76 -3.89
CA GLU A 247 1.31 -17.15 -3.66
C GLU A 247 0.22 -17.61 -4.63
N MET A 248 -0.74 -16.72 -4.95
CA MET A 248 -1.85 -16.98 -5.87
C MET A 248 -1.48 -17.00 -7.38
N THR A 249 -0.19 -16.92 -7.71
CA THR A 249 0.33 -17.04 -9.09
C THR A 249 0.90 -18.43 -9.38
N VAL A 250 0.99 -19.30 -8.37
CA VAL A 250 1.78 -20.53 -8.44
C VAL A 250 1.01 -21.65 -9.13
N SER A 251 1.62 -22.25 -10.15
CA SER A 251 1.14 -23.50 -10.76
C SER A 251 2.30 -24.44 -11.11
N PRO A 252 2.07 -25.76 -11.17
CA PRO A 252 3.07 -26.73 -11.67
C PRO A 252 3.68 -26.35 -13.02
N ARG A 253 2.94 -25.65 -13.87
CA ARG A 253 3.45 -25.11 -15.13
C ARG A 253 4.39 -23.93 -14.89
N ALA A 254 3.96 -22.93 -14.11
CA ALA A 254 4.79 -21.78 -13.75
C ALA A 254 6.12 -22.23 -13.13
N LEU A 255 6.09 -23.19 -12.19
CA LEU A 255 7.30 -23.70 -11.53
C LEU A 255 8.25 -24.44 -12.48
N LYS A 256 7.75 -25.19 -13.47
CA LYS A 256 8.60 -25.82 -14.50
C LYS A 256 9.24 -24.77 -15.43
N LEU A 257 8.50 -23.72 -15.78
CA LEU A 257 9.00 -22.64 -16.62
C LEU A 257 10.03 -21.79 -15.88
N PHE A 258 9.79 -21.53 -14.59
CA PHE A 258 10.77 -20.93 -13.69
C PHE A 258 12.06 -21.75 -13.66
N GLU A 259 11.96 -23.07 -13.40
CA GLU A 259 13.12 -23.98 -13.35
C GLU A 259 13.91 -23.97 -14.66
N LYS A 260 13.21 -23.97 -15.80
CA LYS A 260 13.83 -23.86 -17.13
C LYS A 260 14.60 -22.55 -17.31
N ARG A 261 14.11 -21.44 -16.75
CA ARG A 261 14.71 -20.10 -16.89
C ARG A 261 15.86 -19.86 -15.91
N TYR A 262 15.67 -20.18 -14.65
CA TYR A 262 16.61 -19.85 -13.56
C TYR A 262 17.59 -21.00 -13.25
N GLY A 263 17.37 -22.19 -13.81
CA GLY A 263 18.27 -23.34 -13.65
C GLY A 263 18.20 -24.01 -12.27
N TYR A 264 17.23 -23.65 -11.44
CA TYR A 264 16.98 -24.32 -10.17
C TYR A 264 15.48 -24.43 -9.87
N ARG A 265 15.13 -25.40 -9.04
CA ARG A 265 13.76 -25.70 -8.69
C ARG A 265 13.31 -24.99 -7.42
N LEU A 266 12.12 -24.38 -7.46
CA LEU A 266 11.40 -23.92 -6.28
C LEU A 266 10.57 -25.06 -5.67
N THR A 267 10.41 -25.01 -4.36
CA THR A 267 9.68 -25.96 -3.52
C THR A 267 8.46 -25.27 -2.91
N SER A 268 7.51 -26.02 -2.35
CA SER A 268 6.33 -25.39 -1.74
C SER A 268 6.68 -24.59 -0.47
N GLU A 269 7.79 -24.89 0.18
CA GLU A 269 8.27 -24.12 1.34
C GLU A 269 8.89 -22.77 0.93
N ASP A 270 9.33 -22.59 -0.32
CA ASP A 270 9.73 -21.27 -0.86
C ASP A 270 8.55 -20.28 -0.95
N PHE A 271 7.34 -20.79 -0.76
CA PHE A 271 6.04 -20.13 -0.91
C PHE A 271 5.33 -20.03 0.44
N VAL A 272 5.02 -21.20 1.03
CA VAL A 272 4.36 -21.33 2.33
C VAL A 272 5.20 -20.80 3.49
N ASN A 273 6.53 -20.92 3.42
CA ASN A 273 7.46 -20.33 4.39
C ASN A 273 7.05 -20.55 5.87
N GLY A 274 6.86 -21.81 6.27
CA GLY A 274 6.45 -22.15 7.63
C GLY A 274 5.07 -21.62 8.07
N GLY A 275 4.22 -21.22 7.12
CA GLY A 275 2.93 -20.57 7.38
C GLY A 275 2.99 -19.05 7.47
N LEU A 276 4.18 -18.45 7.38
CA LEU A 276 4.33 -16.99 7.22
C LEU A 276 3.94 -16.53 5.81
N TYR A 277 3.94 -17.47 4.86
CA TYR A 277 3.94 -17.21 3.43
C TYR A 277 5.04 -16.19 3.05
N ASN A 278 4.98 -15.62 1.84
CA ASN A 278 5.86 -14.53 1.46
C ASN A 278 5.19 -13.17 1.62
N SER A 279 4.60 -12.94 2.81
CA SER A 279 4.00 -11.64 3.15
C SER A 279 4.95 -10.49 2.80
N THR A 280 4.39 -9.45 2.19
CA THR A 280 5.09 -8.20 1.87
C THR A 280 5.71 -7.58 3.13
N HIS A 281 5.20 -7.89 4.33
CA HIS A 281 5.77 -7.45 5.59
C HIS A 281 7.04 -8.21 6.03
N ASN A 282 7.36 -9.34 5.41
CA ASN A 282 8.57 -10.11 5.68
C ASN A 282 9.70 -9.71 4.73
N ALA A 283 10.93 -9.65 5.24
CA ALA A 283 12.09 -9.41 4.38
C ALA A 283 12.22 -10.56 3.36
N PRO A 284 12.10 -10.28 2.04
CA PRO A 284 11.96 -11.32 1.02
C PRO A 284 13.26 -12.09 0.80
N SER A 285 13.14 -13.39 0.59
CA SER A 285 14.28 -14.21 0.18
C SER A 285 14.68 -13.89 -1.26
N ARG A 286 15.94 -14.19 -1.62
CA ARG A 286 16.39 -14.07 -3.01
C ARG A 286 15.56 -14.95 -3.96
N ARG A 287 15.20 -16.16 -3.51
CA ARG A 287 14.44 -17.14 -4.31
C ARG A 287 13.04 -16.63 -4.63
N TYR A 288 12.40 -15.95 -3.67
CA TYR A 288 11.10 -15.32 -3.88
C TYR A 288 11.20 -14.12 -4.83
N ARG A 289 12.23 -13.28 -4.71
CA ARG A 289 12.46 -12.17 -5.66
C ARG A 289 12.65 -12.65 -7.09
N ASP A 290 13.44 -13.70 -7.29
CA ASP A 290 13.63 -14.30 -8.62
C ASP A 290 12.29 -14.81 -9.18
N TYR A 291 11.40 -15.36 -8.33
CA TYR A 291 10.05 -15.77 -8.73
C TYR A 291 9.12 -14.58 -9.04
N MET A 292 9.17 -13.49 -8.25
CA MET A 292 8.44 -12.26 -8.56
C MET A 292 8.86 -11.69 -9.92
N GLU A 293 10.16 -11.65 -10.21
CA GLU A 293 10.69 -11.21 -11.50
C GLU A 293 10.20 -12.12 -12.64
N PHE A 294 10.21 -13.44 -12.44
CA PHE A 294 9.66 -14.39 -13.41
C PHE A 294 8.19 -14.12 -13.74
N ILE A 295 7.35 -13.90 -12.71
CA ILE A 295 5.93 -13.61 -12.90
C ILE A 295 5.74 -12.23 -13.52
N HIS A 296 6.48 -11.21 -13.07
CA HIS A 296 6.43 -9.86 -13.64
C HIS A 296 6.71 -9.87 -15.15
N ASP A 297 7.74 -10.61 -15.60
CA ASP A 297 8.03 -10.76 -17.03
C ASP A 297 6.89 -11.39 -17.81
N PHE A 298 6.29 -12.44 -17.26
CA PHE A 298 5.15 -13.10 -17.88
C PHE A 298 3.94 -12.15 -17.99
N VAL A 299 3.63 -11.42 -16.92
CA VAL A 299 2.49 -10.49 -16.86
C VAL A 299 2.71 -9.34 -17.85
N ILE A 300 3.94 -8.80 -17.97
CA ILE A 300 4.30 -7.83 -19.01
C ILE A 300 4.06 -8.43 -20.41
N GLU A 301 4.63 -9.61 -20.70
CA GLU A 301 4.59 -10.20 -22.04
C GLU A 301 3.16 -10.45 -22.51
N PHE A 302 2.33 -11.07 -21.67
CA PHE A 302 0.95 -11.36 -22.04
C PHE A 302 0.04 -10.13 -21.93
N GLY A 303 0.26 -9.27 -20.92
CA GLY A 303 -0.46 -8.02 -20.74
C GLY A 303 -0.32 -7.09 -21.93
N ARG A 304 0.90 -6.96 -22.47
CA ARG A 304 1.15 -6.18 -23.69
C ARG A 304 0.35 -6.69 -24.89
N LYS A 305 0.21 -8.01 -25.07
CA LYS A 305 -0.62 -8.57 -26.16
C LYS A 305 -2.09 -8.16 -26.01
N CYS A 306 -2.60 -8.10 -24.79
CA CYS A 306 -3.97 -7.62 -24.53
C CYS A 306 -4.11 -6.12 -24.82
N ILE A 307 -3.13 -5.31 -24.41
CA ILE A 307 -3.14 -3.84 -24.58
C ILE A 307 -2.97 -3.46 -26.06
N ASP A 308 -2.02 -4.08 -26.76
CA ASP A 308 -1.82 -3.89 -28.19
C ASP A 308 -3.12 -4.20 -28.97
N LEU A 309 -3.90 -5.20 -28.53
CA LEU A 309 -5.20 -5.51 -29.10
C LEU A 309 -6.23 -4.39 -28.83
N VAL A 310 -6.27 -3.83 -27.62
CA VAL A 310 -7.12 -2.66 -27.31
C VAL A 310 -6.77 -1.48 -28.21
N HIS A 311 -5.48 -1.20 -28.40
CA HIS A 311 -4.99 -0.12 -29.26
C HIS A 311 -5.30 -0.35 -30.75
N GLN A 312 -5.27 -1.58 -31.23
CA GLN A 312 -5.68 -1.93 -32.61
C GLN A 312 -7.15 -1.60 -32.89
N HIS A 313 -7.99 -1.52 -31.86
CA HIS A 313 -9.39 -1.08 -31.94
C HIS A 313 -9.56 0.42 -31.63
N GLU A 314 -8.47 1.19 -31.61
CA GLU A 314 -8.45 2.65 -31.38
C GLU A 314 -9.05 3.07 -30.02
N LYS A 315 -8.88 2.22 -28.99
CA LYS A 315 -9.31 2.48 -27.60
C LYS A 315 -8.08 2.64 -26.71
N LYS A 316 -8.25 3.31 -25.56
CA LYS A 316 -7.20 3.39 -24.52
C LYS A 316 -7.31 2.21 -23.55
N ALA A 317 -6.19 1.78 -22.99
CA ALA A 317 -6.09 0.73 -21.99
C ALA A 317 -5.67 1.30 -20.64
N TYR A 318 -6.57 1.27 -19.66
CA TYR A 318 -6.27 1.69 -18.28
C TYR A 318 -6.25 0.47 -17.38
N VAL A 319 -5.36 0.45 -16.38
CA VAL A 319 -5.30 -0.62 -15.38
C VAL A 319 -5.69 -0.12 -14.00
N PHE A 320 -6.49 -0.91 -13.29
CA PHE A 320 -6.83 -0.66 -11.90
C PHE A 320 -5.73 -1.21 -10.97
N TYR A 321 -5.16 -0.35 -10.13
CA TYR A 321 -4.11 -0.69 -9.16
C TYR A 321 -4.69 -1.23 -7.85
N ASP A 322 -5.45 -2.30 -7.97
CA ASP A 322 -6.07 -3.09 -6.91
C ASP A 322 -6.46 -4.46 -7.53
N ASP A 323 -7.13 -5.34 -6.80
CA ASP A 323 -7.58 -6.65 -7.29
C ASP A 323 -6.43 -7.47 -7.94
N HIS A 324 -6.52 -7.72 -9.25
CA HIS A 324 -5.62 -8.59 -10.01
C HIS A 324 -4.31 -7.90 -10.45
N TRP A 325 -3.64 -7.20 -9.53
CA TRP A 325 -2.46 -6.38 -9.84
C TRP A 325 -1.12 -7.09 -9.63
N ILE A 326 -1.10 -8.32 -9.09
CA ILE A 326 0.14 -9.05 -8.83
C ILE A 326 0.88 -9.32 -10.15
N GLY A 327 2.16 -8.95 -10.18
CA GLY A 327 3.01 -8.97 -11.38
C GLY A 327 2.87 -7.75 -12.30
N VAL A 328 1.90 -6.85 -12.07
CA VAL A 328 1.82 -5.57 -12.81
C VAL A 328 2.91 -4.60 -12.32
N GLU A 329 3.10 -4.54 -11.00
CA GLU A 329 4.14 -3.76 -10.33
C GLU A 329 4.25 -2.29 -10.80
N PRO A 330 3.25 -1.41 -10.56
CA PRO A 330 3.24 -0.04 -11.10
C PRO A 330 4.40 0.87 -10.66
N SER A 331 5.11 0.52 -9.57
CA SER A 331 6.33 1.22 -9.13
C SER A 331 7.62 0.64 -9.74
N SER A 332 7.54 -0.46 -10.50
CA SER A 332 8.67 -1.00 -11.24
C SER A 332 9.09 -0.01 -12.34
N GLY A 333 10.40 0.14 -12.54
CA GLY A 333 10.93 0.89 -13.68
C GLY A 333 10.54 0.31 -15.05
N ARG A 334 9.97 -0.89 -15.07
CA ARG A 334 9.51 -1.61 -16.26
C ARG A 334 8.01 -1.52 -16.50
N PHE A 335 7.26 -0.78 -15.67
CA PHE A 335 5.80 -0.65 -15.83
C PHE A 335 5.41 -0.08 -17.20
N GLY A 336 6.23 0.80 -17.79
CA GLY A 336 6.01 1.30 -19.16
C GLY A 336 6.11 0.25 -20.27
N GLU A 337 6.66 -0.95 -20.01
CA GLU A 337 6.74 -2.04 -21.01
C GLU A 337 5.37 -2.62 -21.37
N PHE A 338 4.36 -2.44 -20.52
CA PHE A 338 2.98 -2.83 -20.80
C PHE A 338 2.35 -2.01 -21.94
N GLY A 339 2.63 -0.70 -21.97
CA GLY A 339 1.97 0.25 -22.88
C GLY A 339 0.59 0.73 -22.41
N PHE A 340 0.27 0.68 -21.11
CA PHE A 340 -0.96 1.27 -20.60
C PHE A 340 -1.01 2.78 -20.85
N ASP A 341 -2.20 3.30 -21.17
CA ASP A 341 -2.44 4.73 -21.30
C ASP A 341 -2.68 5.40 -19.93
N GLY A 342 -3.23 4.64 -18.97
CA GLY A 342 -3.59 5.17 -17.66
C GLY A 342 -3.58 4.14 -16.52
N LEU A 343 -3.46 4.65 -15.31
CA LEU A 343 -3.54 3.92 -14.05
C LEU A 343 -4.66 4.51 -13.20
N ILE A 344 -5.52 3.66 -12.65
CA ILE A 344 -6.57 4.07 -11.72
C ILE A 344 -6.27 3.47 -10.35
N LYS A 345 -6.24 4.29 -9.29
CA LYS A 345 -6.06 3.81 -7.92
C LYS A 345 -7.24 4.28 -7.07
N CYS A 346 -7.83 3.39 -6.27
CA CYS A 346 -8.75 3.88 -5.25
C CYS A 346 -8.03 4.50 -4.06
N VAL A 347 -8.61 5.57 -3.52
CA VAL A 347 -7.93 6.44 -2.56
C VAL A 347 -8.78 6.72 -1.33
N PHE A 348 -8.14 6.63 -0.17
CA PHE A 348 -8.65 6.98 1.14
C PHE A 348 -7.90 8.15 1.75
N ASN A 349 -6.62 8.30 1.42
CA ASN A 349 -5.71 9.20 2.13
C ASN A 349 -4.50 9.64 1.28
N ALA A 350 -3.58 10.36 1.90
CA ALA A 350 -2.51 11.06 1.20
C ALA A 350 -1.48 10.12 0.60
N PHE A 351 -1.07 9.07 1.32
CA PHE A 351 -0.04 8.16 0.82
C PHE A 351 -0.53 7.42 -0.44
N GLU A 352 -1.82 7.12 -0.56
CA GLU A 352 -2.36 6.44 -1.73
C GLU A 352 -2.43 7.36 -2.95
N VAL A 353 -2.64 8.67 -2.74
CA VAL A 353 -2.42 9.67 -3.80
C VAL A 353 -0.97 9.60 -4.27
N ARG A 354 -0.02 9.56 -3.34
CA ARG A 354 1.41 9.46 -3.67
C ARG A 354 1.75 8.14 -4.35
N LEU A 355 1.12 7.04 -3.96
CA LEU A 355 1.27 5.72 -4.59
C LEU A 355 0.82 5.75 -6.06
N CYS A 356 -0.32 6.35 -6.35
CA CYS A 356 -0.81 6.52 -7.72
C CYS A 356 0.18 7.38 -8.53
N ALA A 357 0.47 8.58 -8.04
CA ALA A 357 1.34 9.55 -8.71
C ALA A 357 2.82 9.10 -8.85
N HIS A 358 3.28 8.14 -8.03
CA HIS A 358 4.66 7.63 -8.10
C HIS A 358 4.88 6.70 -9.29
N SER A 359 3.82 6.04 -9.76
CA SER A 359 3.89 5.14 -10.93
C SER A 359 4.31 5.89 -12.19
N LYS A 360 5.11 5.24 -13.05
CA LYS A 360 5.68 5.85 -14.26
C LYS A 360 5.44 4.97 -15.47
N GLY A 361 5.32 5.58 -16.64
CA GLY A 361 5.07 4.85 -17.89
C GLY A 361 3.61 4.82 -18.33
N VAL A 362 2.77 5.66 -17.72
CA VAL A 362 1.41 5.98 -18.16
C VAL A 362 1.26 7.49 -18.29
N GLU A 363 0.33 7.95 -19.12
CA GLU A 363 0.04 9.37 -19.30
C GLU A 363 -1.01 9.90 -18.32
N THR A 364 -1.90 9.03 -17.83
CA THR A 364 -3.00 9.40 -16.95
C THR A 364 -2.93 8.68 -15.60
N HIS A 365 -2.89 9.45 -14.52
CA HIS A 365 -3.14 8.98 -13.16
C HIS A 365 -4.53 9.41 -12.69
N GLU A 366 -5.40 8.44 -12.43
CA GLU A 366 -6.76 8.67 -11.97
C GLU A 366 -6.98 8.14 -10.54
N LEU A 367 -7.66 8.93 -9.71
CA LEU A 367 -8.07 8.52 -8.38
C LEU A 367 -9.57 8.21 -8.33
N ARG A 368 -9.92 7.01 -7.89
CA ARG A 368 -11.31 6.63 -7.58
C ARG A 368 -11.58 6.97 -6.11
N LEU A 369 -12.36 8.03 -5.89
CA LEU A 369 -12.64 8.62 -4.59
C LEU A 369 -13.57 7.75 -3.72
N HIS A 370 -13.59 8.07 -2.43
CA HIS A 370 -14.55 7.60 -1.44
C HIS A 370 -15.42 8.75 -0.90
N PRO A 371 -16.63 8.48 -0.37
CA PRO A 371 -17.22 7.15 -0.17
C PRO A 371 -17.57 6.45 -1.49
N TYR A 372 -17.47 5.11 -1.49
CA TYR A 372 -18.02 4.33 -2.58
C TYR A 372 -19.54 4.43 -2.49
N LEU A 373 -20.24 4.55 -3.62
CA LEU A 373 -21.68 4.81 -3.65
C LEU A 373 -22.47 3.53 -3.32
N PHE A 374 -22.38 3.08 -2.07
CA PHE A 374 -23.03 1.89 -1.49
C PHE A 374 -23.82 2.25 -0.22
N PRO A 375 -24.82 1.45 0.18
CA PRO A 375 -25.62 1.74 1.38
C PRO A 375 -24.78 1.80 2.66
N THR A 376 -23.68 1.05 2.72
CA THR A 376 -22.75 1.01 3.86
C THR A 376 -21.31 1.20 3.43
N GLY A 377 -20.52 1.82 4.30
CA GLY A 377 -19.08 1.91 4.17
C GLY A 377 -18.37 0.58 4.48
N LEU A 378 -17.03 0.61 4.46
CA LEU A 378 -16.20 -0.60 4.49
C LEU A 378 -16.27 -1.39 5.80
N LYS A 379 -16.67 -0.75 6.91
CA LYS A 379 -16.84 -1.39 8.22
C LYS A 379 -18.31 -1.68 8.52
N GLY A 380 -19.20 -1.52 7.54
CA GLY A 380 -20.64 -1.74 7.68
C GLY A 380 -21.42 -0.54 8.24
N GLU A 381 -20.76 0.59 8.48
CA GLU A 381 -21.38 1.85 8.88
C GLU A 381 -22.35 2.36 7.80
N PRO A 382 -23.49 2.99 8.15
CA PRO A 382 -24.39 3.56 7.16
C PRO A 382 -23.71 4.73 6.41
N THR A 383 -23.81 4.73 5.08
CA THR A 383 -23.32 5.83 4.22
C THR A 383 -24.48 6.37 3.39
N PHE A 384 -24.91 5.67 2.34
CA PHE A 384 -26.06 6.07 1.52
C PHE A 384 -27.35 5.33 1.94
N LYS A 385 -27.68 5.43 3.23
CA LYS A 385 -28.93 4.92 3.81
C LYS A 385 -29.28 5.69 5.08
N ASP A 386 -30.43 5.39 5.67
CA ASP A 386 -30.87 5.98 6.95
C ASP A 386 -29.77 5.91 8.02
N GLY A 387 -29.49 7.06 8.64
CA GLY A 387 -28.44 7.23 9.65
C GLY A 387 -27.04 7.53 9.08
N GLY A 388 -26.86 7.54 7.76
CA GLY A 388 -25.59 7.91 7.11
C GLY A 388 -25.46 9.41 6.85
N ASN A 389 -24.22 9.90 6.71
CA ASN A 389 -23.92 11.27 6.33
C ASN A 389 -22.85 11.29 5.22
N PRO A 390 -23.23 10.97 3.97
CA PRO A 390 -22.27 10.80 2.88
C PRO A 390 -21.51 12.09 2.56
N THR A 391 -22.11 13.27 2.83
CA THR A 391 -21.44 14.57 2.67
C THR A 391 -20.26 14.72 3.63
N LEU A 392 -20.45 14.37 4.91
CA LEU A 392 -19.37 14.40 5.89
C LEU A 392 -18.30 13.34 5.58
N ASP A 393 -18.71 12.14 5.17
CA ASP A 393 -17.79 11.09 4.75
C ASP A 393 -16.91 11.56 3.59
N ALA A 394 -17.50 12.15 2.56
CA ALA A 394 -16.78 12.73 1.42
C ALA A 394 -15.81 13.84 1.84
N LYS A 395 -16.22 14.71 2.77
CA LYS A 395 -15.34 15.75 3.33
C LYS A 395 -14.12 15.16 4.02
N ASN A 396 -14.31 14.13 4.83
CA ASN A 396 -13.23 13.48 5.57
C ASN A 396 -12.25 12.77 4.62
N PHE A 397 -12.75 11.97 3.66
CA PHE A 397 -11.89 11.35 2.65
C PHE A 397 -11.17 12.38 1.78
N TRP A 398 -11.85 13.49 1.42
CA TRP A 398 -11.24 14.54 0.62
C TRP A 398 -10.09 15.22 1.32
N ILE A 399 -10.22 15.63 2.60
CA ILE A 399 -9.11 16.32 3.28
C ILE A 399 -7.91 15.39 3.48
N ASP A 400 -8.14 14.10 3.69
CA ASP A 400 -7.09 13.10 3.83
C ASP A 400 -6.35 12.88 2.50
N ALA A 401 -7.06 12.81 1.37
CA ALA A 401 -6.44 12.70 0.05
C ALA A 401 -5.81 14.03 -0.44
N ARG A 402 -6.46 15.17 -0.20
CA ARG A 402 -6.10 16.49 -0.73
C ARG A 402 -4.68 16.90 -0.39
N ARG A 403 -4.25 16.64 0.85
CA ARG A 403 -2.87 16.89 1.29
C ARG A 403 -1.82 16.16 0.43
N GLY A 404 -2.15 14.98 -0.12
CA GLY A 404 -1.36 14.30 -1.15
C GLY A 404 -1.45 14.97 -2.52
N ILE A 405 -2.65 15.37 -2.97
CA ILE A 405 -2.90 16.01 -4.29
C ILE A 405 -2.17 17.35 -4.40
N VAL A 406 -2.08 18.11 -3.31
CA VAL A 406 -1.32 19.37 -3.28
C VAL A 406 0.18 19.11 -3.48
N ARG A 407 0.69 17.92 -3.12
CA ARG A 407 2.11 17.56 -3.21
C ARG A 407 2.49 16.81 -4.48
N ALA A 408 1.57 16.10 -5.10
CA ALA A 408 1.84 15.29 -6.28
C ALA A 408 0.74 15.45 -7.34
N PRO A 409 1.11 15.50 -8.64
CA PRO A 409 0.15 15.66 -9.71
C PRO A 409 -0.74 14.42 -9.83
N ILE A 410 -2.02 14.66 -10.12
CA ILE A 410 -3.03 13.67 -10.48
C ILE A 410 -3.81 14.27 -11.64
N ASP A 411 -4.13 13.45 -12.64
CA ASP A 411 -4.76 13.93 -13.86
C ASP A 411 -6.27 13.93 -13.76
N ARG A 412 -6.83 12.94 -13.07
CA ARG A 412 -8.29 12.75 -13.02
C ARG A 412 -8.74 12.23 -11.66
N ILE A 413 -10.00 12.49 -11.33
CA ILE A 413 -10.70 11.89 -10.20
C ILE A 413 -12.00 11.24 -10.68
N GLY A 414 -12.63 10.44 -9.84
CA GLY A 414 -13.94 9.89 -10.14
C GLY A 414 -14.58 9.19 -8.95
N LEU A 415 -15.82 8.76 -9.13
CA LEU A 415 -16.56 7.95 -8.15
C LEU A 415 -16.89 6.57 -8.73
N GLY A 416 -17.24 5.63 -7.86
CA GLY A 416 -17.74 4.31 -8.25
C GLY A 416 -18.86 3.86 -7.33
N GLY A 417 -19.67 2.90 -7.78
CA GLY A 417 -20.85 2.38 -7.07
C GLY A 417 -22.15 2.70 -7.80
N TYR A 418 -23.27 2.69 -7.09
CA TYR A 418 -24.62 2.92 -7.64
C TYR A 418 -24.99 4.41 -7.53
N LEU A 419 -25.19 5.07 -8.68
CA LEU A 419 -25.49 6.51 -8.72
C LEU A 419 -26.88 6.81 -8.17
N SER A 420 -27.82 5.87 -8.31
CA SER A 420 -29.19 5.98 -7.79
C SER A 420 -29.24 6.29 -6.29
N LEU A 421 -28.29 5.78 -5.51
CA LEU A 421 -28.21 5.99 -4.06
C LEU A 421 -27.92 7.45 -3.66
N VAL A 422 -27.42 8.26 -4.59
CA VAL A 422 -27.07 9.68 -4.33
C VAL A 422 -28.30 10.59 -4.40
N GLU A 423 -29.39 10.16 -5.05
CA GLU A 423 -30.56 10.99 -5.31
C GLU A 423 -31.17 11.66 -4.06
N PRO A 424 -31.31 10.97 -2.91
CA PRO A 424 -31.85 11.57 -1.68
C PRO A 424 -30.91 12.56 -0.97
N PHE A 425 -29.67 12.73 -1.42
CA PHE A 425 -28.61 13.49 -0.73
C PHE A 425 -28.14 14.71 -1.54
N PRO A 426 -28.92 15.81 -1.62
CA PRO A 426 -28.55 16.99 -2.38
C PRO A 426 -27.27 17.67 -1.87
N ASP A 427 -27.04 17.71 -0.56
CA ASP A 427 -25.82 18.29 0.03
C ASP A 427 -24.56 17.55 -0.44
N PHE A 428 -24.64 16.23 -0.62
CA PHE A 428 -23.55 15.44 -1.17
C PHE A 428 -23.32 15.80 -2.65
N GLN A 429 -24.41 15.91 -3.43
CA GLN A 429 -24.32 16.31 -4.84
C GLN A 429 -23.66 17.69 -4.99
N ASP A 430 -24.02 18.65 -4.14
CA ASP A 430 -23.43 20.00 -4.13
C ASP A 430 -21.97 19.98 -3.69
N TYR A 431 -21.63 19.17 -2.69
CA TYR A 431 -20.25 19.04 -2.23
C TYR A 431 -19.32 18.43 -3.29
N ILE A 432 -19.76 17.37 -4.00
CA ILE A 432 -18.95 16.77 -5.08
C ILE A 432 -18.71 17.76 -6.23
N GLU A 433 -19.68 18.65 -6.54
CA GLU A 433 -19.47 19.73 -7.51
C GLU A 433 -18.35 20.69 -7.06
N GLN A 434 -18.34 21.09 -5.80
CA GLN A 434 -17.31 21.98 -5.24
C GLN A 434 -15.93 21.27 -5.22
N LEU A 435 -15.90 20.02 -4.78
CA LEU A 435 -14.70 19.19 -4.75
C LEU A 435 -14.09 19.03 -6.14
N ALA A 436 -14.90 18.76 -7.17
CA ALA A 436 -14.40 18.63 -8.54
C ALA A 436 -13.77 19.93 -9.07
N LYS A 437 -14.34 21.09 -8.72
CA LYS A 437 -13.75 22.41 -9.05
C LYS A 437 -12.44 22.64 -8.29
N GLU A 438 -12.39 22.28 -7.00
CA GLU A 438 -11.18 22.37 -6.18
C GLU A 438 -10.06 21.49 -6.76
N PHE A 439 -10.37 20.25 -7.15
CA PHE A 439 -9.41 19.35 -7.80
C PHE A 439 -8.84 19.94 -9.09
N ARG A 440 -9.69 20.41 -10.02
CA ARG A 440 -9.23 21.03 -11.28
C ARG A 440 -8.34 22.25 -11.04
N LEU A 441 -8.64 23.03 -10.00
CA LEU A 441 -7.81 24.17 -9.60
C LEU A 441 -6.43 23.71 -9.13
N LEU A 442 -6.36 22.72 -8.25
CA LEU A 442 -5.08 22.17 -7.76
C LEU A 442 -4.27 21.53 -8.90
N LYS A 443 -4.92 20.76 -9.78
CA LYS A 443 -4.29 20.20 -10.98
C LYS A 443 -3.68 21.29 -11.86
N SER A 444 -4.37 22.41 -12.04
CA SER A 444 -3.88 23.52 -12.86
C SER A 444 -2.54 24.10 -12.38
N PHE A 445 -2.25 24.03 -11.08
CA PHE A 445 -0.97 24.50 -10.54
C PHE A 445 0.19 23.57 -10.90
N HIS A 446 -0.06 22.26 -10.93
CA HIS A 446 0.95 21.27 -11.34
C HIS A 446 1.26 21.30 -12.84
N ALA A 447 0.35 21.83 -13.67
CA ALA A 447 0.56 21.89 -15.13
C ALA A 447 1.79 22.72 -15.55
N SER A 448 2.18 23.72 -14.76
CA SER A 448 3.29 24.63 -15.08
C SER A 448 4.34 24.77 -13.97
N ASP A 449 4.11 24.14 -12.83
CA ASP A 449 4.93 24.31 -11.63
C ASP A 449 5.05 23.05 -10.79
N ARG A 450 5.92 23.08 -9.79
CA ARG A 450 6.03 22.05 -8.76
C ARG A 450 5.89 22.69 -7.40
N PRO A 451 5.22 22.03 -6.44
CA PRO A 451 5.14 22.55 -5.09
C PRO A 451 6.56 22.65 -4.50
N TRP A 452 6.81 23.71 -3.74
CA TRP A 452 8.08 23.87 -3.05
C TRP A 452 8.31 22.71 -2.07
N THR A 453 9.56 22.25 -2.04
CA THR A 453 10.07 21.25 -1.10
C THR A 453 11.33 21.80 -0.45
N ALA A 454 11.62 21.33 0.76
CA ALA A 454 12.87 21.63 1.43
C ALA A 454 14.07 21.28 0.53
N PRO A 455 15.20 22.01 0.59
CA PRO A 455 16.33 21.86 -0.33
C PRO A 455 17.21 20.63 -0.02
N PHE A 456 16.60 19.52 0.37
CA PHE A 456 17.23 18.24 0.65
C PHE A 456 16.25 17.09 0.43
N LYS A 457 16.79 15.89 0.22
CA LYS A 457 15.99 14.67 0.05
C LYS A 457 15.92 13.84 1.31
N VAL A 458 14.80 13.15 1.48
CA VAL A 458 14.57 12.12 2.49
C VAL A 458 14.47 10.78 1.77
N ALA A 459 15.16 9.76 2.27
CA ALA A 459 15.06 8.40 1.76
C ALA A 459 14.41 7.48 2.79
N VAL A 460 13.39 6.72 2.40
CA VAL A 460 12.84 5.63 3.22
C VAL A 460 13.58 4.35 2.84
N LEU A 461 14.30 3.77 3.79
CA LEU A 461 15.09 2.55 3.60
C LEU A 461 14.31 1.33 4.09
N THR A 462 13.99 0.43 3.15
CA THR A 462 13.30 -0.85 3.41
C THR A 462 13.95 -2.00 2.65
N ALA A 463 13.50 -3.23 2.87
CA ALA A 463 13.90 -4.36 2.03
C ALA A 463 13.45 -4.18 0.58
N TRP A 464 12.30 -3.57 0.34
CA TRP A 464 11.71 -3.46 -1.00
C TRP A 464 12.23 -2.30 -1.83
N GLY A 465 12.62 -1.20 -1.19
CA GLY A 465 12.97 0.04 -1.89
C GLY A 465 11.81 0.55 -2.75
N ASP A 466 12.14 1.04 -3.94
CA ASP A 466 11.18 1.72 -4.83
C ASP A 466 10.04 0.81 -5.32
N LEU A 467 10.24 -0.52 -5.34
CA LEU A 467 9.22 -1.48 -5.77
C LEU A 467 7.95 -1.45 -4.89
N ARG A 468 8.06 -0.98 -3.64
CA ARG A 468 6.93 -0.77 -2.72
C ARG A 468 6.90 0.68 -2.23
N ALA A 469 7.26 1.63 -3.09
CA ALA A 469 7.14 3.05 -2.77
C ALA A 469 5.71 3.39 -2.34
N TRP A 470 5.58 4.11 -1.22
CA TRP A 470 4.30 4.52 -0.62
C TRP A 470 3.35 3.39 -0.18
N THR A 471 3.74 2.11 -0.12
CA THR A 471 2.83 1.06 0.35
C THR A 471 3.55 -0.02 1.16
N CYS A 472 2.87 -0.63 2.12
CA CYS A 472 3.39 -1.80 2.86
C CYS A 472 2.65 -3.10 2.50
N SER A 473 1.51 -3.04 1.82
CA SER A 473 0.69 -4.14 1.28
C SER A 473 -0.65 -3.53 0.80
N GLY A 474 -0.66 -2.83 -0.33
CA GLY A 474 -1.87 -2.18 -0.87
C GLY A 474 -2.38 -1.02 0.01
N HIS A 475 -3.51 -1.23 0.69
CA HIS A 475 -4.20 -0.25 1.54
C HIS A 475 -3.62 -0.15 2.96
N PHE A 476 -3.99 0.92 3.66
CA PHE A 476 -3.55 1.17 5.04
C PHE A 476 -3.86 -0.03 5.95
N THR A 477 -2.80 -0.61 6.53
CA THR A 477 -2.92 -1.74 7.47
C THR A 477 -2.60 -1.27 8.89
N PRO A 478 -3.57 -1.26 9.82
CA PRO A 478 -3.32 -0.86 11.20
C PRO A 478 -2.22 -1.70 11.87
N GLY A 479 -1.37 -1.05 12.67
CA GLY A 479 -0.30 -1.72 13.41
C GLY A 479 0.99 -1.95 12.63
N VAL A 480 1.11 -1.39 11.42
CA VAL A 480 2.38 -1.30 10.67
C VAL A 480 2.87 0.15 10.75
N GLU A 481 3.87 0.41 11.60
CA GLU A 481 4.32 1.78 11.91
C GLU A 481 4.78 2.58 10.68
N LEU A 482 5.27 1.88 9.64
CA LEU A 482 5.68 2.53 8.41
C LEU A 482 4.47 3.16 7.67
N TYR A 483 3.27 2.60 7.73
CA TYR A 483 2.10 3.22 7.10
C TYR A 483 1.78 4.58 7.70
N ASP A 484 1.80 4.70 9.03
CA ASP A 484 1.62 5.97 9.72
C ASP A 484 2.69 7.00 9.31
N VAL A 485 3.95 6.57 9.18
CA VAL A 485 5.05 7.42 8.73
C VAL A 485 4.85 7.87 7.28
N LEU A 486 4.46 6.96 6.38
CA LEU A 486 4.18 7.29 4.98
C LEU A 486 3.02 8.28 4.86
N GLU A 487 1.95 8.09 5.63
CA GLU A 487 0.82 9.01 5.64
C GLU A 487 1.22 10.41 6.13
N SER A 488 2.07 10.52 7.16
CA SER A 488 2.65 11.80 7.55
C SER A 488 3.49 12.41 6.42
N LEU A 489 4.44 11.65 5.86
CA LEU A 489 5.35 12.12 4.81
C LEU A 489 4.64 12.56 3.53
N ALA A 490 3.50 11.95 3.20
CA ALA A 490 2.80 12.18 1.94
C ALA A 490 2.33 13.63 1.73
N GLY A 491 1.99 14.34 2.81
CA GLY A 491 1.55 15.75 2.78
C GLY A 491 2.64 16.78 3.10
N LEU A 492 3.84 16.35 3.51
CA LEU A 492 4.93 17.25 3.92
C LEU A 492 5.67 17.86 2.72
N PRO A 493 6.28 19.05 2.87
CA PRO A 493 7.09 19.72 1.83
C PRO A 493 8.47 19.07 1.69
N LEU A 494 8.53 17.76 1.47
CA LEU A 494 9.76 16.96 1.41
C LEU A 494 9.86 16.21 0.08
N ASP A 495 11.06 16.20 -0.51
CA ASP A 495 11.40 15.31 -1.62
C ASP A 495 11.74 13.91 -1.06
N VAL A 496 10.74 13.03 -1.07
CA VAL A 496 10.82 11.67 -0.52
C VAL A 496 11.08 10.68 -1.64
N GLN A 497 12.09 9.83 -1.45
CA GLN A 497 12.39 8.69 -2.32
C GLN A 497 12.54 7.40 -1.51
N PHE A 498 12.53 6.26 -2.18
CA PHE A 498 12.58 4.94 -1.56
C PHE A 498 13.84 4.22 -2.03
N ILE A 499 14.58 3.61 -1.10
CA ILE A 499 15.81 2.89 -1.40
C ILE A 499 15.80 1.52 -0.72
N SER A 500 16.40 0.54 -1.36
CA SER A 500 16.60 -0.79 -0.80
C SER A 500 17.97 -0.93 -0.13
N PHE A 501 18.13 -1.96 0.70
CA PHE A 501 19.45 -2.34 1.19
C PHE A 501 20.41 -2.75 0.06
N ASP A 502 19.89 -3.35 -1.01
CA ASP A 502 20.67 -3.70 -2.19
C ASP A 502 21.20 -2.44 -2.90
N ASP A 503 20.40 -1.36 -2.97
CA ASP A 503 20.85 -0.06 -3.51
C ASP A 503 21.99 0.53 -2.67
N VAL A 504 21.84 0.48 -1.34
CA VAL A 504 22.86 0.96 -0.39
C VAL A 504 24.18 0.21 -0.57
N VAL A 505 24.13 -1.12 -0.68
CA VAL A 505 25.34 -1.95 -0.89
C VAL A 505 25.97 -1.70 -2.25
N LYS A 506 25.16 -1.54 -3.30
CA LYS A 506 25.63 -1.39 -4.67
C LYS A 506 26.22 -0.01 -4.97
N ALA A 507 25.58 1.05 -4.47
CA ALA A 507 25.87 2.43 -4.89
C ALA A 507 26.03 3.42 -3.72
N GLY A 508 25.82 2.99 -2.48
CA GLY A 508 25.77 3.88 -1.33
C GLY A 508 24.48 4.70 -1.27
N VAL A 509 24.45 5.69 -0.38
CA VAL A 509 23.29 6.57 -0.21
C VAL A 509 23.22 7.58 -1.37
N PRO A 510 22.05 7.74 -2.04
CA PRO A 510 21.93 8.65 -3.20
C PRO A 510 22.31 10.10 -2.90
N ARG A 511 22.83 10.79 -3.93
CA ARG A 511 23.22 12.19 -3.84
C ARG A 511 22.02 13.08 -3.46
N GLY A 512 22.25 14.02 -2.54
CA GLY A 512 21.22 14.97 -2.08
C GLY A 512 20.35 14.45 -0.93
N VAL A 513 20.40 13.14 -0.62
CA VAL A 513 19.80 12.61 0.60
C VAL A 513 20.53 13.17 1.81
N LYS A 514 19.76 13.73 2.73
CA LYS A 514 20.25 14.17 4.04
C LYS A 514 19.72 13.32 5.18
N VAL A 515 18.56 12.70 5.01
CA VAL A 515 17.91 11.90 6.05
C VAL A 515 17.51 10.54 5.48
N ILE A 516 17.88 9.47 6.17
CA ILE A 516 17.30 8.14 5.98
C ILE A 516 16.29 7.89 7.10
N VAL A 517 15.09 7.45 6.73
CA VAL A 517 14.08 6.91 7.65
C VAL A 517 14.14 5.40 7.59
N ASN A 518 14.31 4.75 8.73
CA ASN A 518 14.16 3.30 8.88
C ASN A 518 13.15 3.03 10.01
N CYS A 519 12.06 2.34 9.67
CA CYS A 519 10.88 2.23 10.52
C CYS A 519 10.34 0.81 10.51
N GLY A 520 9.96 0.30 11.68
CA GLY A 520 9.19 -0.94 11.81
C GLY A 520 9.77 -1.89 12.84
N ARG A 521 9.13 -3.06 12.96
CA ARG A 521 9.46 -4.09 13.95
C ARG A 521 10.61 -4.98 13.50
N ALA A 522 11.33 -5.56 14.45
CA ALA A 522 12.44 -6.48 14.18
C ALA A 522 12.00 -7.64 13.28
N GLY A 523 12.81 -7.99 12.28
CA GLY A 523 12.54 -9.09 11.34
C GLY A 523 11.66 -8.73 10.14
N THR A 524 10.94 -7.60 10.17
CA THR A 524 10.10 -7.16 9.05
C THR A 524 10.92 -6.62 7.87
N ALA A 525 10.31 -6.57 6.68
CA ALA A 525 10.84 -5.88 5.51
C ALA A 525 11.09 -4.38 5.76
N TRP A 526 10.36 -3.79 6.70
CA TRP A 526 10.36 -2.35 6.97
C TRP A 526 11.56 -1.94 7.81
N SER A 527 11.83 -2.67 8.91
CA SER A 527 13.07 -2.49 9.66
C SER A 527 14.27 -3.00 8.87
N GLY A 528 14.10 -4.05 8.06
CA GLY A 528 15.09 -4.60 7.13
C GLY A 528 15.42 -6.08 7.34
N GLY A 529 15.03 -6.66 8.47
CA GLY A 529 15.18 -8.10 8.74
C GLY A 529 16.60 -8.62 8.49
N HIS A 530 16.71 -9.70 7.70
CA HIS A 530 17.98 -10.37 7.46
C HIS A 530 19.00 -9.53 6.66
N TYR A 531 18.61 -8.45 6.00
CA TYR A 531 19.55 -7.57 5.26
C TYR A 531 20.60 -6.93 6.17
N TRP A 532 20.29 -6.75 7.46
CA TRP A 532 21.23 -6.27 8.47
C TRP A 532 22.37 -7.25 8.79
N SER A 533 22.33 -8.47 8.27
CA SER A 533 23.43 -9.44 8.39
C SER A 533 24.60 -9.11 7.46
N ASP A 534 24.40 -8.29 6.43
CA ASP A 534 25.47 -7.86 5.55
C ASP A 534 26.25 -6.69 6.20
N PRO A 535 27.53 -6.88 6.59
CA PRO A 535 28.31 -5.84 7.26
C PRO A 535 28.52 -4.61 6.38
N ARG A 536 28.40 -4.71 5.05
CA ARG A 536 28.51 -3.57 4.13
C ARG A 536 27.38 -2.56 4.32
N VAL A 537 26.17 -3.02 4.68
CA VAL A 537 25.04 -2.15 5.00
C VAL A 537 25.38 -1.27 6.20
N GLU A 538 25.78 -1.90 7.31
CA GLU A 538 26.14 -1.19 8.55
C GLU A 538 27.29 -0.21 8.34
N ALA A 539 28.35 -0.65 7.67
CA ALA A 539 29.53 0.18 7.39
C ALA A 539 29.18 1.41 6.53
N THR A 540 28.39 1.20 5.48
CA THR A 540 27.99 2.27 4.54
C THR A 540 27.15 3.33 5.23
N LEU A 541 26.13 2.91 6.00
CA LEU A 541 25.23 3.84 6.68
C LEU A 541 25.94 4.56 7.83
N THR A 542 26.75 3.87 8.61
CA THR A 542 27.54 4.47 9.70
C THR A 542 28.49 5.53 9.17
N GLU A 543 29.24 5.23 8.10
CA GLU A 543 30.18 6.18 7.50
C GLU A 543 29.45 7.37 6.86
N TRP A 544 28.30 7.14 6.24
CA TRP A 544 27.48 8.20 5.68
C TRP A 544 26.96 9.16 6.75
N VAL A 545 26.41 8.64 7.87
CA VAL A 545 25.99 9.48 9.00
C VAL A 545 27.18 10.23 9.58
N ARG A 546 28.32 9.56 9.83
CA ARG A 546 29.53 10.20 10.36
C ARG A 546 29.99 11.42 9.54
N LYS A 547 29.76 11.40 8.21
CA LYS A 547 30.09 12.49 7.27
C LYS A 547 29.05 13.62 7.20
N GLY A 548 27.94 13.53 7.94
CA GLY A 548 26.89 14.55 7.95
C GLY A 548 25.57 14.11 7.31
N GLY A 549 25.38 12.81 7.05
CA GLY A 549 24.06 12.23 6.86
C GLY A 549 23.31 12.12 8.19
N ALA A 550 22.03 11.76 8.13
CA ALA A 550 21.23 11.61 9.33
C ALA A 550 20.26 10.43 9.28
N LEU A 551 19.99 9.83 10.44
CA LEU A 551 19.11 8.68 10.59
C LEU A 551 17.90 9.03 11.48
N VAL A 552 16.70 8.82 10.97
CA VAL A 552 15.47 8.81 11.79
C VAL A 552 15.03 7.35 11.93
N GLY A 553 15.20 6.81 13.13
CA GLY A 553 14.83 5.45 13.48
C GLY A 553 13.51 5.40 14.24
N ILE A 554 12.58 4.54 13.84
CA ILE A 554 11.23 4.48 14.42
C ILE A 554 10.87 3.02 14.76
N GLY A 555 10.44 2.77 16.00
CA GLY A 555 10.13 1.43 16.49
C GLY A 555 11.40 0.63 16.78
N GLU A 556 11.71 -0.36 15.94
CA GLU A 556 12.91 -1.20 16.07
C GLU A 556 13.86 -1.02 14.87
N PRO A 557 14.37 0.21 14.65
CA PRO A 557 15.21 0.51 13.51
C PRO A 557 16.52 -0.30 13.58
N SER A 558 16.95 -0.82 12.44
CA SER A 558 18.16 -1.62 12.34
C SER A 558 18.22 -2.87 13.23
N ALA A 559 17.08 -3.42 13.65
CA ALA A 559 17.05 -4.55 14.55
C ALA A 559 17.47 -5.86 13.88
N LEU A 560 18.61 -6.39 14.34
CA LEU A 560 19.04 -7.77 14.12
C LEU A 560 19.92 -8.15 15.31
N SER A 561 19.29 -8.81 16.28
CA SER A 561 19.91 -9.14 17.56
C SER A 561 21.16 -10.02 17.39
N GLN A 562 22.22 -9.65 18.11
CA GLN A 562 23.44 -10.42 18.26
C GLN A 562 23.96 -10.27 19.70
N PRO A 563 24.92 -11.10 20.15
CA PRO A 563 25.53 -10.91 21.46
C PRO A 563 26.00 -9.47 21.67
N GLY A 564 25.53 -8.85 22.76
CA GLY A 564 25.89 -7.49 23.15
C GLY A 564 25.25 -6.34 22.36
N ARG A 565 24.42 -6.58 21.33
CA ARG A 565 23.75 -5.51 20.55
C ARG A 565 22.41 -5.94 19.93
N ASN A 566 21.38 -5.10 19.97
CA ASN A 566 20.11 -5.37 19.29
C ASN A 566 19.98 -4.58 17.98
N PHE A 567 20.13 -3.26 18.04
CA PHE A 567 20.15 -2.39 16.86
C PHE A 567 21.55 -2.37 16.24
N ARG A 568 21.68 -2.71 14.94
CA ARG A 568 22.96 -2.65 14.23
C ARG A 568 23.58 -1.26 14.27
N LEU A 569 22.74 -0.24 14.18
CA LEU A 569 23.14 1.17 14.22
C LEU A 569 23.03 1.77 15.63
N ALA A 570 23.07 0.98 16.70
CA ALA A 570 22.92 1.47 18.08
C ALA A 570 23.88 2.62 18.43
N GLN A 571 25.14 2.55 17.98
CA GLN A 571 26.14 3.62 18.19
C GLN A 571 25.81 4.90 17.41
N VAL A 572 25.16 4.78 16.26
CA VAL A 572 24.66 5.94 15.51
C VAL A 572 23.45 6.54 16.23
N LEU A 573 22.53 5.69 16.70
CA LEU A 573 21.32 6.09 17.41
C LEU A 573 21.58 6.63 18.83
N GLY A 574 22.72 6.28 19.44
CA GLY A 574 23.03 6.58 20.83
C GLY A 574 22.31 5.68 21.85
N LEU A 575 21.56 4.69 21.37
CA LEU A 575 20.73 3.82 22.20
C LEU A 575 20.60 2.42 21.61
N ASP A 576 20.18 1.48 22.46
CA ASP A 576 19.91 0.08 22.08
C ASP A 576 18.67 -0.43 22.83
N ARG A 577 18.22 -1.64 22.49
CA ARG A 577 17.09 -2.31 23.13
C ARG A 577 17.54 -3.55 23.90
N ASP A 578 17.13 -3.63 25.17
CA ASP A 578 17.27 -4.79 26.04
C ASP A 578 15.93 -5.53 26.12
N ARG A 579 15.87 -6.80 25.70
CA ARG A 579 14.64 -7.62 25.75
C ARG A 579 14.64 -8.58 26.95
N GLY A 580 15.46 -8.28 27.95
CA GLY A 580 15.63 -9.07 29.17
C GLY A 580 16.95 -9.84 29.21
N GLU A 581 17.66 -9.95 28.10
CA GLU A 581 18.95 -10.66 28.06
C GLU A 581 20.08 -9.88 28.76
N ARG A 582 19.90 -8.57 29.02
CA ARG A 582 20.91 -7.70 29.66
C ARG A 582 20.45 -7.12 30.99
N ILE A 583 19.51 -7.78 31.68
CA ILE A 583 18.99 -7.30 32.96
C ILE A 583 20.08 -7.13 34.04
N ALA A 584 21.16 -7.91 33.98
CA ALA A 584 22.30 -7.82 34.89
C ALA A 584 23.33 -6.75 34.50
N ASN A 585 23.19 -6.12 33.32
CA ASN A 585 24.11 -5.09 32.86
C ASN A 585 23.66 -3.73 33.39
N GLY A 586 24.61 -2.91 33.86
CA GLY A 586 24.34 -1.51 34.15
C GLY A 586 23.88 -0.75 32.90
N LYS A 587 22.98 0.22 33.10
CA LYS A 587 22.51 1.14 32.05
C LYS A 587 23.03 2.54 32.34
N TYR A 588 23.42 3.28 31.31
CA TYR A 588 23.82 4.67 31.47
C TYR A 588 22.65 5.51 31.96
N ASN A 589 22.94 6.48 32.82
CA ASN A 589 21.97 7.47 33.26
C ASN A 589 21.88 8.59 32.22
N TYR A 590 20.68 9.14 32.07
CA TYR A 590 20.42 10.36 31.30
C TYR A 590 19.60 11.34 32.15
N VAL A 591 19.59 12.62 31.73
CA VAL A 591 18.80 13.67 32.37
C VAL A 591 17.33 13.46 32.03
N ALA A 592 16.48 13.33 33.04
CA ALA A 592 15.04 13.15 32.85
C ALA A 592 14.44 14.37 32.13
N PRO A 593 13.57 14.17 31.12
CA PRO A 593 12.85 15.25 30.47
C PRO A 593 12.00 16.04 31.47
N ALA A 594 12.29 17.34 31.62
CA ALA A 594 11.58 18.19 32.58
C ALA A 594 10.31 18.80 31.95
N LYS A 595 10.47 19.85 31.17
CA LYS A 595 9.37 20.56 30.51
C LYS A 595 9.83 21.25 29.24
N ASN A 596 8.92 21.41 28.28
CA ASN A 596 9.20 22.08 27.01
C ASN A 596 8.79 23.56 27.08
N ALA A 597 9.05 24.31 26.00
CA ALA A 597 8.71 25.73 25.90
C ALA A 597 7.20 26.03 26.05
N ARG A 598 6.32 25.04 25.86
CA ARG A 598 4.86 25.17 26.04
C ARG A 598 4.37 24.68 27.41
N GLY A 599 5.28 24.29 28.32
CA GLY A 599 4.94 23.82 29.66
C GLY A 599 4.45 22.38 29.72
N VAL A 600 4.70 21.56 28.69
CA VAL A 600 4.38 20.12 28.72
C VAL A 600 5.43 19.40 29.57
N GLU A 601 5.01 18.89 30.72
CA GLU A 601 5.84 18.07 31.61
C GLU A 601 6.26 16.76 30.94
N GLY A 602 7.47 16.27 31.26
CA GLY A 602 8.01 15.03 30.70
C GLY A 602 8.49 15.15 29.23
N VAL A 603 8.58 16.36 28.69
CA VAL A 603 9.07 16.65 27.34
C VAL A 603 10.16 17.72 27.42
N THR A 604 11.36 17.47 26.92
CA THR A 604 12.48 18.44 26.94
C THR A 604 12.24 19.56 25.94
N GLU A 605 12.59 20.80 26.31
CA GLU A 605 12.64 21.93 25.37
C GLU A 605 13.69 21.70 24.28
N HIS A 606 13.22 21.58 23.04
CA HIS A 606 14.07 21.30 21.88
C HIS A 606 13.37 21.74 20.59
N PHE A 607 14.12 21.97 19.51
CA PHE A 607 13.55 22.35 18.20
C PHE A 607 12.46 21.37 17.74
N ILE A 608 12.68 20.07 17.96
CA ILE A 608 11.75 18.99 17.59
C ILE A 608 10.42 19.12 18.34
N THR A 609 10.47 19.42 19.64
CA THR A 609 9.31 19.41 20.55
C THR A 609 8.62 20.77 20.69
N ALA A 610 9.02 21.78 19.90
CA ALA A 610 8.54 23.15 20.02
C ALA A 610 7.01 23.32 19.79
N ASP A 611 6.40 22.44 19.00
CA ASP A 611 4.95 22.44 18.75
C ASP A 611 4.16 21.41 19.58
N VAL A 612 4.84 20.68 20.48
CA VAL A 612 4.18 19.71 21.34
C VAL A 612 3.42 20.46 22.43
N ALA A 613 2.08 20.32 22.42
CA ALA A 613 1.17 20.99 23.35
C ALA A 613 0.47 20.02 24.34
N GLY A 614 0.80 18.73 24.27
CA GLY A 614 0.23 17.69 25.14
C GLY A 614 1.14 16.46 25.16
N ALA A 615 0.67 15.39 25.80
CA ALA A 615 1.40 14.13 25.86
C ALA A 615 1.64 13.54 24.46
N LEU A 616 2.82 12.95 24.26
CA LEU A 616 3.14 12.25 23.01
C LEU A 616 2.38 10.92 22.94
N ASP A 617 1.49 10.77 21.96
CA ASP A 617 0.78 9.51 21.67
C ASP A 617 1.39 8.83 20.43
N PHE A 618 2.12 7.74 20.62
CA PHE A 618 2.68 6.94 19.54
C PHE A 618 1.91 5.63 19.30
N ALA A 619 0.69 5.51 19.87
CA ALA A 619 -0.12 4.30 19.99
C ALA A 619 0.57 3.14 20.73
N LYS A 620 1.67 2.64 20.18
CA LYS A 620 2.45 1.54 20.73
C LYS A 620 3.93 1.92 20.79
N ASP A 621 4.44 2.03 22.02
CA ASP A 621 5.85 2.27 22.29
C ASP A 621 6.62 0.93 22.39
N VAL A 622 7.82 0.89 21.83
CA VAL A 622 8.83 -0.15 22.10
C VAL A 622 9.42 0.06 23.50
N ASP A 623 9.50 -1.03 24.25
CA ASP A 623 10.03 -1.09 25.61
C ASP A 623 11.52 -1.44 25.66
N GLY A 624 12.11 -1.32 26.86
CA GLY A 624 13.48 -1.76 27.12
C GLY A 624 14.54 -0.94 26.39
N ILE A 625 14.23 0.28 25.96
CA ILE A 625 15.20 1.17 25.32
C ILE A 625 16.11 1.76 26.39
N PHE A 626 17.41 1.80 26.12
CA PHE A 626 18.39 2.41 27.01
C PHE A 626 19.48 3.12 26.21
N VAL A 627 20.03 4.18 26.79
CA VAL A 627 21.10 4.98 26.15
C VAL A 627 22.47 4.32 26.32
N LEU A 628 23.36 4.54 25.36
CA LEU A 628 24.74 4.03 25.37
C LEU A 628 25.75 5.01 26.00
N GLY A 629 25.35 6.26 26.26
CA GLY A 629 26.22 7.31 26.75
C GLY A 629 25.46 8.58 27.10
N GLY A 630 26.15 9.52 27.75
CA GLY A 630 25.59 10.82 28.17
C GLY A 630 25.45 11.86 27.05
N ASP A 631 25.93 11.54 25.85
CA ASP A 631 25.79 12.30 24.61
C ASP A 631 24.42 12.11 23.93
N THR A 632 23.64 11.13 24.36
CA THR A 632 22.25 10.95 23.91
C THR A 632 21.30 11.85 24.69
N GLN A 633 20.62 12.74 23.98
CA GLN A 633 19.63 13.63 24.58
C GLN A 633 18.23 13.00 24.50
N VAL A 634 17.68 12.66 25.67
CA VAL A 634 16.29 12.16 25.78
C VAL A 634 15.34 13.35 25.78
N LEU A 635 14.45 13.39 24.79
CA LEU A 635 13.45 14.45 24.62
C LEU A 635 12.11 14.11 25.27
N ALA A 636 11.81 12.82 25.39
CA ALA A 636 10.68 12.31 26.16
C ALA A 636 11.01 10.89 26.59
N GLU A 637 10.48 10.46 27.74
CA GLU A 637 10.59 9.08 28.23
C GLU A 637 9.22 8.44 28.41
N ARG A 638 9.20 7.11 28.52
CA ARG A 638 7.96 6.38 28.76
C ARG A 638 7.47 6.64 30.18
N ALA A 639 6.16 6.80 30.34
CA ALA A 639 5.58 7.00 31.66
C ALA A 639 5.87 5.79 32.57
N GLY A 640 6.45 6.04 33.74
CA GLY A 640 6.73 5.01 34.75
C GLY A 640 7.96 4.12 34.46
N GLU A 641 8.72 4.38 33.40
CA GLU A 641 9.92 3.61 33.06
C GLU A 641 11.05 4.53 32.58
N LYS A 642 12.27 4.31 33.06
CA LYS A 642 13.48 4.99 32.56
C LYS A 642 13.89 4.45 31.18
N SER A 643 13.05 4.67 30.19
CA SER A 643 13.20 4.22 28.81
C SER A 643 12.90 5.39 27.85
N PRO A 644 13.84 5.78 26.97
CA PRO A 644 13.61 6.81 25.97
C PRO A 644 12.40 6.51 25.07
N LYS A 645 11.54 7.51 24.91
CA LYS A 645 10.39 7.52 23.98
C LYS A 645 10.73 8.33 22.71
N LEU A 646 11.40 9.45 22.89
CA LEU A 646 11.95 10.29 21.83
C LEU A 646 13.36 10.70 22.24
N ALA A 647 14.36 10.49 21.39
CA ALA A 647 15.74 10.85 21.69
C ALA A 647 16.49 11.34 20.46
N THR A 648 17.54 12.11 20.69
CA THR A 648 18.48 12.54 19.66
C THR A 648 19.91 12.21 20.03
N HIS A 649 20.75 12.01 19.03
CA HIS A 649 22.17 11.73 19.23
C HIS A 649 22.99 12.33 18.10
N ALA A 650 24.17 12.85 18.42
CA ALA A 650 25.13 13.38 17.45
C ALA A 650 26.18 12.31 17.16
N PHE A 651 26.47 12.04 15.88
CA PHE A 651 27.44 11.01 15.50
C PHE A 651 28.39 11.54 14.42
N GLY A 652 29.61 11.89 14.81
CA GLY A 652 30.55 12.60 13.94
C GLY A 652 30.00 13.96 13.52
N LYS A 653 29.82 14.18 12.22
CA LYS A 653 29.17 15.38 11.66
C LYS A 653 27.66 15.22 11.45
N GLY A 654 27.13 14.03 11.67
CA GLY A 654 25.72 13.69 11.46
C GLY A 654 24.90 13.69 12.74
N ARG A 655 23.62 13.36 12.58
CA ARG A 655 22.62 13.34 13.66
C ARG A 655 21.72 12.12 13.52
N SER A 656 21.13 11.70 14.63
CA SER A 656 20.03 10.75 14.61
C SER A 656 18.90 11.17 15.52
N VAL A 657 17.70 10.72 15.17
CA VAL A 657 16.49 10.82 16.00
C VAL A 657 15.89 9.44 16.14
N TYR A 658 15.47 9.08 17.35
CA TYR A 658 14.77 7.85 17.64
C TYR A 658 13.36 8.12 18.15
N PHE A 659 12.39 7.39 17.63
CA PHE A 659 11.03 7.30 18.14
C PHE A 659 10.73 5.86 18.56
N SER A 660 10.17 5.65 19.76
CA SER A 660 9.79 4.30 20.22
C SER A 660 8.58 3.72 19.49
N GLY A 661 7.83 4.53 18.76
CA GLY A 661 6.68 4.14 17.96
C GLY A 661 6.23 5.33 17.12
N PHE A 662 5.20 5.15 16.30
CA PHE A 662 4.62 6.25 15.55
C PHE A 662 3.16 5.97 15.24
N LYS A 663 2.35 7.03 15.33
CA LYS A 663 0.93 7.05 14.98
C LYS A 663 0.66 8.35 14.22
N VAL A 664 -0.01 8.28 13.09
CA VAL A 664 -0.33 9.50 12.34
C VAL A 664 -1.32 10.37 13.13
N SER A 665 -0.97 11.64 13.27
CA SER A 665 -1.83 12.72 13.76
C SER A 665 -1.27 14.06 13.25
N HIS A 666 -2.01 15.16 13.41
CA HIS A 666 -1.49 16.50 13.07
C HIS A 666 -0.23 16.85 13.88
N GLU A 667 -0.24 16.56 15.18
CA GLU A 667 0.86 16.79 16.12
C GLU A 667 2.07 15.92 15.79
N ASN A 668 1.86 14.62 15.55
CA ASN A 668 2.96 13.71 15.25
C ASN A 668 3.53 13.93 13.85
N THR A 669 2.71 14.34 12.88
CA THR A 669 3.19 14.77 11.56
C THR A 669 4.08 16.00 11.67
N ARG A 670 3.68 16.99 12.50
CA ARG A 670 4.53 18.15 12.80
C ARG A 670 5.83 17.76 13.51
N LEU A 671 5.74 16.85 14.49
CA LEU A 671 6.89 16.35 15.25
C LEU A 671 7.89 15.64 14.34
N LEU A 672 7.42 14.76 13.45
CA LEU A 672 8.25 14.06 12.47
C LEU A 672 8.89 15.04 11.48
N HIS A 673 8.13 16.02 10.99
CA HIS A 673 8.66 17.05 10.09
C HIS A 673 9.81 17.83 10.74
N ARG A 674 9.63 18.27 12.00
CA ARG A 674 10.70 18.95 12.77
C ARG A 674 11.88 18.01 13.04
N ALA A 675 11.64 16.73 13.35
CA ALA A 675 12.70 15.74 13.53
C ALA A 675 13.54 15.56 12.26
N ILE A 676 12.92 15.47 11.09
CA ILE A 676 13.60 15.36 9.80
C ILE A 676 14.43 16.63 9.51
N VAL A 677 13.85 17.81 9.70
CA VAL A 677 14.56 19.09 9.47
C VAL A 677 15.75 19.25 10.42
N TRP A 678 15.59 18.89 11.69
CA TRP A 678 16.67 18.90 12.67
C TRP A 678 17.76 17.86 12.35
N ALA A 679 17.36 16.65 11.97
CA ALA A 679 18.29 15.59 11.58
C ALA A 679 19.13 16.04 10.38
N ALA A 680 18.51 16.71 9.40
CA ALA A 680 19.18 17.27 8.22
C ALA A 680 20.10 18.48 8.51
N ALA A 681 20.10 18.99 9.75
CA ALA A 681 20.74 20.26 10.13
C ALA A 681 20.24 21.45 9.29
N GLN A 682 18.92 21.57 9.13
CA GLN A 682 18.25 22.59 8.33
C GLN A 682 17.28 23.47 9.15
N GLU A 683 17.48 23.57 10.46
CA GLU A 683 16.60 24.32 11.38
C GLU A 683 16.44 25.79 10.97
N SER A 684 17.50 26.41 10.43
CA SER A 684 17.48 27.80 9.97
C SER A 684 16.49 28.05 8.83
N GLY A 685 16.13 27.01 8.06
CA GLY A 685 15.15 27.08 6.98
C GLY A 685 13.72 26.77 7.40
N TRP A 686 13.48 26.40 8.67
CA TRP A 686 12.16 25.93 9.14
C TRP A 686 11.03 26.92 8.91
N SER A 687 11.28 28.22 9.10
CA SER A 687 10.23 29.23 9.03
C SER A 687 9.64 29.37 7.63
N VAL A 688 10.44 29.13 6.59
CA VAL A 688 10.04 29.35 5.19
C VAL A 688 8.87 28.44 4.81
N TRP A 689 7.77 29.06 4.35
CA TRP A 689 6.51 28.40 3.96
C TRP A 689 5.85 27.55 5.04
N SER A 690 6.18 27.78 6.32
CA SER A 690 5.63 27.03 7.44
C SER A 690 4.32 27.63 7.95
N SER A 691 3.41 26.75 8.41
CA SER A 691 2.17 27.11 9.10
C SER A 691 2.34 27.01 10.62
N SER A 692 1.82 27.98 11.37
CA SER A 692 1.90 27.98 12.84
C SER A 692 1.00 26.92 13.49
N ASN A 693 -0.14 26.59 12.87
CA ASN A 693 -1.11 25.62 13.38
C ASN A 693 -0.83 24.22 12.82
N VAL A 694 -0.69 23.23 13.70
CA VAL A 694 -0.38 21.82 13.33
C VAL A 694 -1.47 21.16 12.50
N LYS A 695 -2.72 21.62 12.61
CA LYS A 695 -3.86 21.12 11.83
C LYS A 695 -3.94 21.71 10.42
N THR A 696 -3.07 22.67 10.10
CA THR A 696 -3.03 23.33 8.79
C THR A 696 -1.70 23.07 8.09
N GLU A 697 -1.73 22.93 6.78
CA GLU A 697 -0.53 22.79 5.95
C GLU A 697 -0.50 23.89 4.89
N ALA A 698 0.71 24.37 4.59
CA ALA A 698 0.95 25.39 3.58
C ALA A 698 1.85 24.82 2.46
N THR A 699 1.50 25.13 1.22
CA THR A 699 2.24 24.74 0.03
C THR A 699 2.27 25.89 -0.96
N VAL A 700 3.46 26.30 -1.38
CA VAL A 700 3.61 27.29 -2.44
C VAL A 700 3.93 26.60 -3.76
N PHE A 701 3.35 27.13 -4.83
CA PHE A 701 3.73 26.90 -6.23
C PHE A 701 4.46 28.19 -6.69
N PRO A 702 5.81 28.23 -6.60
CA PRO A 702 6.58 29.46 -6.75
C PRO A 702 6.44 30.14 -8.12
N LYS A 703 6.38 29.39 -9.21
CA LYS A 703 6.20 29.93 -10.56
C LYS A 703 4.76 30.39 -10.80
N ALA A 704 3.79 29.69 -10.21
CA ALA A 704 2.38 30.08 -10.29
C ALA A 704 2.04 31.29 -9.40
N GLY A 705 2.92 31.66 -8.46
CA GLY A 705 2.66 32.72 -7.48
C GLY A 705 1.51 32.37 -6.52
N LYS A 706 1.25 31.07 -6.30
CA LYS A 706 0.11 30.60 -5.50
C LYS A 706 0.57 29.97 -4.20
N LEU A 707 -0.01 30.41 -3.10
CA LEU A 707 0.09 29.79 -1.79
C LEU A 707 -1.24 29.09 -1.47
N VAL A 708 -1.18 27.78 -1.33
CA VAL A 708 -2.28 26.90 -0.92
C VAL A 708 -2.18 26.68 0.58
N VAL A 709 -3.23 26.99 1.32
CA VAL A 709 -3.33 26.71 2.76
C VAL A 709 -4.55 25.84 2.99
N ILE A 710 -4.35 24.63 3.53
CA ILE A 710 -5.42 23.65 3.76
C ILE A 710 -5.68 23.46 5.25
N ASN A 711 -6.95 23.30 5.60
CA ASN A 711 -7.39 22.84 6.90
C ASN A 711 -7.60 21.32 6.85
N ASN A 712 -6.81 20.59 7.63
CA ASN A 712 -6.86 19.14 7.69
C ASN A 712 -7.74 18.64 8.86
N ALA A 713 -8.51 19.53 9.49
CA ALA A 713 -9.43 19.19 10.58
C ALA A 713 -10.89 19.48 10.20
N GLY A 714 -11.80 18.80 10.91
CA GLY A 714 -13.24 19.03 10.83
C GLY A 714 -13.76 20.19 11.68
N THR A 715 -12.89 21.10 12.09
CA THR A 715 -13.20 22.32 12.87
C THR A 715 -12.63 23.53 12.17
N ASP A 716 -13.20 24.71 12.39
CA ASP A 716 -12.63 25.97 11.92
C ASP A 716 -11.24 26.18 12.54
N GLU A 717 -10.28 26.64 11.73
CA GLU A 717 -8.90 26.82 12.14
C GLU A 717 -8.35 28.18 11.70
N GLU A 718 -7.45 28.73 12.50
CA GLU A 718 -6.64 29.90 12.14
C GLU A 718 -5.16 29.50 12.11
N THR A 719 -4.42 30.05 11.14
CA THR A 719 -2.98 29.81 11.03
C THR A 719 -2.25 31.07 10.54
N VAL A 720 -0.97 31.17 10.91
CA VAL A 720 -0.05 32.16 10.39
C VAL A 720 0.97 31.44 9.52
N VAL A 721 1.02 31.80 8.24
CA VAL A 721 1.99 31.27 7.28
C VAL A 721 3.14 32.25 7.13
N THR A 722 4.36 31.79 7.35
CA THR A 722 5.57 32.58 7.06
C THR A 722 5.99 32.37 5.60
N LEU A 723 6.23 33.45 4.86
CA LEU A 723 6.50 33.40 3.41
C LEU A 723 7.98 33.10 3.11
N GLY A 724 8.33 33.10 1.82
CA GLY A 724 9.64 32.74 1.30
C GLY A 724 10.82 33.56 1.81
N ASP A 725 10.61 34.80 2.26
CA ASP A 725 11.64 35.66 2.86
C ASP A 725 11.96 35.30 4.33
N GLY A 726 11.21 34.36 4.91
CA GLY A 726 11.34 33.90 6.29
C GLY A 726 10.90 34.92 7.34
N LYS A 727 10.31 36.06 6.94
CA LYS A 727 9.95 37.18 7.82
C LYS A 727 8.51 37.65 7.64
N THR A 728 8.06 37.77 6.40
CA THR A 728 6.70 38.19 6.08
C THR A 728 5.73 37.08 6.46
N THR A 729 4.62 37.46 7.10
CA THR A 729 3.60 36.50 7.54
C THR A 729 2.22 36.86 6.99
N LYS A 730 1.43 35.85 6.63
CA LYS A 730 0.00 35.99 6.31
C LYS A 730 -0.84 35.21 7.32
N ARG A 731 -1.84 35.87 7.93
CA ARG A 731 -2.85 35.22 8.75
C ARG A 731 -3.98 34.72 7.86
N VAL A 732 -4.40 33.48 8.05
CA VAL A 732 -5.43 32.82 7.25
C VAL A 732 -6.43 32.15 8.19
N LYS A 733 -7.71 32.39 7.95
CA LYS A 733 -8.84 31.71 8.60
C LYS A 733 -9.44 30.72 7.61
N LEU A 734 -9.68 29.51 8.05
CA LEU A 734 -10.21 28.42 7.24
C LEU A 734 -11.40 27.81 7.96
N GLU A 735 -12.50 27.65 7.25
CA GLU A 735 -13.62 26.84 7.73
C GLU A 735 -13.19 25.37 7.91
N ALA A 736 -13.95 24.60 8.68
CA ALA A 736 -13.82 23.14 8.74
C ALA A 736 -13.67 22.54 7.34
N HIS A 737 -12.67 21.67 7.17
CA HIS A 737 -12.30 21.04 5.88
C HIS A 737 -11.88 22.01 4.76
N GLY A 738 -11.79 23.31 5.03
CA GLY A 738 -11.60 24.36 4.04
C GLY A 738 -10.20 24.46 3.44
N ILE A 739 -10.09 25.30 2.41
CA ILE A 739 -8.86 25.64 1.69
C ILE A 739 -8.86 27.14 1.39
N ALA A 740 -7.68 27.76 1.38
CA ALA A 740 -7.46 29.12 0.90
C ALA A 740 -6.34 29.15 -0.13
N ILE A 741 -6.58 29.86 -1.24
CA ILE A 741 -5.59 30.11 -2.29
C ILE A 741 -5.26 31.59 -2.27
N LEU A 742 -3.98 31.92 -2.06
CA LEU A 742 -3.49 33.29 -1.95
C LEU A 742 -2.44 33.57 -3.02
N GLU A 743 -2.45 34.79 -3.56
CA GLU A 743 -1.34 35.29 -4.38
C GLU A 743 -0.13 35.60 -3.49
N VAL A 744 1.07 35.19 -3.89
CA VAL A 744 2.33 35.44 -3.15
C VAL A 744 3.48 35.85 -4.06
#